data_AF-A0A6M0SID1-F1
#
_entry.id   AF-A0A6M0SID1-F1
#
_cell.length_a   1.000
_cell.length_b   1.000
_cell.length_c   1.000
_cell.angle_alpha   90.00
_cell.angle_beta   90.00
_cell.angle_gamma   90.00
#
_symmetry.space_group_name_H-M   'P 1'
#
loop_
_entity.id
_entity.type
_entity.pdbx_description
1 polymer ?
#
loop_
_entity_poly.entity_id
_entity_poly.type
_entity_poly.pdbx_seq_one_letter_code
_entity_poly.pdbx_strand_id
1 'polypeptide(L)'
;MNNSPEPGVQALLDLPDLFSSTWFGTVDGTDPRNPTRQDTYRQDFLLLGIQPNESVLVTLDSESQGDPYLQLINSDTGELLAFDDDTGTGLNSRLRFTAQPNVNYLVRATTFEENASEQFTVSVDHGVLTPATHLFPNTTVRSFLSPTDAITPHRDARFYDGYTLAGLEPYQLVSLELSSDDFDPYLQVIDLDTGQVIAFDDDGGPGTDAALRFVAQPDAEYLIHGTSFNVEAVGEYTLSYRTPTLTGEALLIANDPLLGSSATPSILNSPIDGFGNNLGNPQLGSAGSRLADSVPLQYDNGFSTPAGQNRPNARVISNAISQQSGDIPEPRGLTNITWAYGQFLDHDISLSPEVSREIATSENRSFIIPVPSNDPVLTPGNVIALRDTEFEPGTGTSSSNPRRIPNEITAWIDGSNVYGSEAERLASLRAFSGGRLLVSEGNLLPIQPPDADLPNDNAGAPGRPLFIAGDVRANENIVLSSIHTLFVREHNRLADELSAVHPDWNDEQIFQRARQINIAQMQNITFNEYLPTLIGEELPAYQGYNPNINPQIERVFSTAAFRLGHTQLSSAIERLNPDGTSSEGGSLTLSESFFPDISLSQTLGISDILRGVASSSSQAIDNAVIEDVRSLLFGDGPNAPARDLVALNIERGRINGIADYNTVRSAYGLNRVTDFSEITSDHVRADTLRQLYGSVDNIDAFVGLLAEDPQAGSSLGESLSAILQNQFVRLRDGDRFYFENTFSEREVAAIRNTTLSDIIRRNTDTVVIQDNAFSLVNRGSVANDTINGGLGEDTIFGNGGNDTILGYTANDVLHGNGGNDQVAGGSGDDRIFGQAGGDVLLGDAGHDIVVGGDGNDILSGTSSGTYGRGEIDVLVGGSGADSFILGDENGVFYNDGYAYLIGRSDYAVITDLNLRSDQIILHGIRSRYALTETGAGVDLYYRAAGEGPELIANLAGSLPGLTLDSDVFTFV
;
A
#
# COMPACT_ATOMS: atom_id res chain seq x y z
N MET A 1 -27.42 52.78 -3.59
CA MET A 1 -27.71 54.20 -3.32
C MET A 1 -28.63 54.31 -2.11
N ASN A 2 -28.06 54.58 -0.93
CA ASN A 2 -28.50 55.59 0.04
C ASN A 2 -27.77 55.31 1.36
N ASN A 3 -26.59 55.94 1.49
CA ASN A 3 -26.03 56.25 2.79
C ASN A 3 -26.96 57.27 3.46
N SER A 4 -27.45 56.94 4.65
CA SER A 4 -27.66 57.94 5.69
C SER A 4 -26.84 57.46 6.89
N PRO A 5 -25.96 58.31 7.44
CA PRO A 5 -25.00 57.91 8.45
C PRO A 5 -25.72 57.67 9.77
N GLU A 6 -25.55 56.49 10.37
CA GLU A 6 -25.91 56.35 11.77
C GLU A 6 -24.94 57.15 12.66
N PRO A 7 -25.44 57.69 13.77
CA PRO A 7 -24.82 58.79 14.50
C PRO A 7 -23.52 58.36 15.18
N GLY A 8 -22.49 59.18 15.01
CA GLY A 8 -21.15 58.92 15.50
C GLY A 8 -21.03 58.84 17.03
N VAL A 9 -20.02 58.05 17.44
CA VAL A 9 -19.14 58.21 18.62
C VAL A 9 -19.81 58.21 20.01
N GLN A 10 -21.14 58.33 20.11
CA GLN A 10 -21.85 58.28 21.38
C GLN A 10 -22.41 56.89 21.71
N ALA A 11 -22.60 56.00 20.72
CA ALA A 11 -23.09 54.63 20.93
C ALA A 11 -21.99 53.60 21.28
N LEU A 12 -20.72 53.93 21.05
CA LEU A 12 -19.55 53.14 21.48
C LEU A 12 -19.16 53.38 22.96
N LEU A 13 -19.73 54.41 23.59
CA LEU A 13 -19.43 54.79 24.99
C LEU A 13 -20.34 54.12 26.02
N ASP A 14 -21.34 53.34 25.59
CA ASP A 14 -22.28 52.62 26.47
C ASP A 14 -22.22 51.08 26.29
N LEU A 15 -21.19 50.55 25.60
CA LEU A 15 -20.94 49.10 25.53
C LEU A 15 -20.23 48.62 26.81
N PRO A 16 -20.53 47.41 27.34
CA PRO A 16 -19.85 46.88 28.50
C PRO A 16 -18.35 46.74 28.24
N ASP A 17 -17.53 47.25 29.17
CA ASP A 17 -16.07 47.16 29.12
C ASP A 17 -15.61 45.81 29.70
N LEU A 18 -14.83 45.04 28.94
CA LEU A 18 -14.38 43.68 29.29
C LEU A 18 -12.95 43.71 29.85
N PHE A 19 -12.76 44.40 30.99
CA PHE A 19 -11.52 44.33 31.75
C PHE A 19 -11.59 43.19 32.78
N SER A 20 -10.76 42.16 32.57
CA SER A 20 -10.48 41.02 33.48
C SER A 20 -11.68 40.46 34.27
N SER A 21 -12.82 40.24 33.60
CA SER A 21 -13.97 39.59 34.24
C SER A 21 -14.87 38.88 33.25
N THR A 22 -15.37 37.74 33.70
CA THR A 22 -16.48 36.97 33.12
C THR A 22 -17.73 37.84 33.07
N TRP A 23 -18.32 38.02 31.89
CA TRP A 23 -19.51 38.84 31.71
C TRP A 23 -20.74 37.99 31.41
N PHE A 24 -21.83 38.26 32.12
CA PHE A 24 -23.10 37.55 31.99
C PHE A 24 -24.04 38.36 31.09
N GLY A 25 -24.33 37.85 29.89
CA GLY A 25 -25.25 38.47 28.96
C GLY A 25 -26.55 37.70 28.82
N THR A 26 -27.56 38.34 28.22
CA THR A 26 -28.76 37.64 27.77
C THR A 26 -29.05 38.07 26.36
N VAL A 27 -29.07 37.12 25.44
CA VAL A 27 -29.53 37.38 24.09
C VAL A 27 -31.06 37.42 24.14
N ASP A 28 -31.68 38.59 23.96
CA ASP A 28 -33.15 38.77 23.99
C ASP A 28 -33.62 39.68 22.83
N GLY A 29 -34.70 39.28 22.17
CA GLY A 29 -35.39 40.02 21.11
C GLY A 29 -36.05 41.34 21.53
N THR A 30 -36.06 41.66 22.82
CA THR A 30 -36.63 42.91 23.33
C THR A 30 -35.61 44.02 23.63
N ASP A 31 -34.29 43.76 23.51
CA ASP A 31 -33.26 44.79 23.70
C ASP A 31 -33.21 45.77 22.51
N PRO A 32 -33.53 47.07 22.69
CA PRO A 32 -33.55 48.05 21.61
C PRO A 32 -32.16 48.37 21.02
N ARG A 33 -31.07 47.89 21.63
CA ARG A 33 -29.70 47.98 21.10
C ARG A 33 -29.37 46.87 20.10
N ASN A 34 -30.30 45.94 19.87
CA ASN A 34 -30.11 44.74 19.09
C ASN A 34 -30.96 44.76 17.78
N PRO A 35 -30.57 45.55 16.75
CA PRO A 35 -31.38 45.68 15.54
C PRO A 35 -31.37 44.37 14.71
N THR A 36 -32.57 43.84 14.48
CA THR A 36 -32.84 42.60 13.76
C THR A 36 -32.49 42.70 12.27
N ARG A 37 -31.65 41.79 11.80
CA ARG A 37 -31.55 41.44 10.37
C ARG A 37 -31.75 39.92 10.27
N GLN A 38 -32.96 39.53 9.85
CA GLN A 38 -33.43 38.15 9.66
C GLN A 38 -32.94 37.15 10.72
N ASP A 39 -33.68 37.13 11.82
CA ASP A 39 -33.83 35.97 12.72
C ASP A 39 -32.54 35.46 13.39
N THR A 40 -31.58 36.35 13.64
CA THR A 40 -30.41 36.10 14.49
C THR A 40 -30.32 37.16 15.58
N TYR A 41 -30.17 36.72 16.82
CA TYR A 41 -30.01 37.60 17.98
C TYR A 41 -28.52 37.72 18.33
N ARG A 42 -28.03 38.94 18.61
CA ARG A 42 -26.59 39.17 18.85
C ARG A 42 -26.30 40.07 20.04
N GLN A 43 -25.12 39.99 20.62
CA GLN A 43 -24.65 40.97 21.59
C GLN A 43 -23.17 41.28 21.32
N ASP A 44 -22.87 42.57 21.24
CA ASP A 44 -21.54 43.07 20.89
C ASP A 44 -20.80 43.60 22.12
N PHE A 45 -19.51 43.33 22.19
CA PHE A 45 -18.59 43.69 23.25
C PHE A 45 -17.35 44.36 22.66
N LEU A 46 -16.91 45.48 23.23
CA LEU A 46 -15.67 46.12 22.81
C LEU A 46 -14.51 45.54 23.62
N LEU A 47 -13.48 45.05 22.95
CA LEU A 47 -12.32 44.46 23.59
C LEU A 47 -11.24 45.54 23.75
N LEU A 48 -11.02 45.96 25.00
CA LEU A 48 -10.16 47.08 25.39
C LEU A 48 -8.97 46.59 26.21
N GLY A 49 -7.84 47.29 26.12
CA GLY A 49 -6.65 47.01 26.95
C GLY A 49 -5.61 46.06 26.34
N ILE A 50 -5.92 45.39 25.22
CA ILE A 50 -4.99 44.48 24.55
C ILE A 50 -3.77 45.22 24.01
N GLN A 51 -2.58 44.64 24.18
CA GLN A 51 -1.37 45.13 23.55
C GLN A 51 -1.10 44.44 22.20
N PRO A 52 -0.48 45.13 21.23
CA PRO A 52 -0.06 44.47 19.99
C PRO A 52 0.84 43.26 20.27
N ASN A 53 0.60 42.16 19.57
CA ASN A 53 1.21 40.84 19.70
C ASN A 53 0.82 40.02 20.94
N GLU A 54 -0.17 40.47 21.71
CA GLU A 54 -0.77 39.66 22.78
C GLU A 54 -1.68 38.58 22.19
N SER A 55 -1.57 37.34 22.68
CA SER A 55 -2.48 36.24 22.30
C SER A 55 -3.71 36.29 23.19
N VAL A 56 -4.88 36.41 22.57
CA VAL A 56 -6.16 36.58 23.26
C VAL A 56 -7.05 35.41 22.92
N LEU A 57 -7.56 34.74 23.95
CA LEU A 57 -8.61 33.74 23.81
C LEU A 57 -9.92 34.33 24.33
N VAL A 58 -10.92 34.34 23.46
CA VAL A 58 -12.28 34.69 23.83
C VAL A 58 -13.08 33.40 23.88
N THR A 59 -13.73 33.13 25.01
CA THR A 59 -14.67 32.02 25.13
C THR A 59 -16.06 32.54 25.42
N LEU A 60 -17.04 31.96 24.73
CA LEU A 60 -18.47 32.16 24.93
C LEU A 60 -19.07 30.82 25.35
N ASP A 61 -19.56 30.71 26.58
CA ASP A 61 -20.23 29.50 27.09
C ASP A 61 -21.74 29.80 27.34
N SER A 62 -22.65 28.98 26.81
CA SER A 62 -24.10 28.98 27.06
C SER A 62 -24.45 28.08 28.25
N GLU A 63 -25.38 28.50 29.11
CA GLU A 63 -25.72 27.77 30.33
C GLU A 63 -26.86 26.74 30.17
N SER A 64 -27.65 26.80 29.10
CA SER A 64 -28.83 25.95 28.99
C SER A 64 -28.95 25.13 27.71
N GLN A 65 -29.17 25.68 26.50
CA GLN A 65 -29.44 24.86 25.29
C GLN A 65 -29.09 25.45 23.92
N GLY A 66 -28.54 26.67 23.80
CA GLY A 66 -28.23 27.27 22.49
C GLY A 66 -26.79 27.03 22.05
N ASP A 67 -26.65 26.75 20.76
CA ASP A 67 -25.39 26.70 20.02
C ASP A 67 -24.84 28.15 19.84
N PRO A 68 -23.80 28.54 20.59
CA PRO A 68 -23.28 29.89 20.55
C PRO A 68 -22.36 30.07 19.33
N TYR A 69 -22.39 31.25 18.71
CA TYR A 69 -21.53 31.62 17.59
C TYR A 69 -20.73 32.88 17.96
N LEU A 70 -19.40 32.82 17.79
CA LEU A 70 -18.50 33.90 18.20
C LEU A 70 -17.79 34.53 16.99
N GLN A 71 -17.85 35.85 16.89
CA GLN A 71 -17.21 36.63 15.83
C GLN A 71 -16.26 37.67 16.39
N LEU A 72 -15.10 37.83 15.77
CA LEU A 72 -14.15 38.89 16.03
C LEU A 72 -14.14 39.88 14.86
N ILE A 73 -14.41 41.15 15.13
CA ILE A 73 -14.64 42.17 14.12
C ILE A 73 -13.72 43.37 14.39
N ASN A 74 -13.15 43.96 13.35
CA ASN A 74 -12.49 45.25 13.45
C ASN A 74 -13.55 46.34 13.69
N SER A 75 -13.57 46.94 14.88
CA SER A 75 -14.59 47.91 15.27
C SER A 75 -14.53 49.23 14.48
N ASP A 76 -13.37 49.57 13.92
CA ASP A 76 -13.18 50.80 13.16
C ASP A 76 -13.64 50.66 11.69
N THR A 77 -13.51 49.46 11.10
CA THR A 77 -13.85 49.19 9.69
C THR A 77 -15.12 48.36 9.50
N GLY A 78 -15.56 47.63 10.53
CA GLY A 78 -16.67 46.67 10.48
C GLY A 78 -16.32 45.33 9.83
N GLU A 79 -15.05 45.08 9.53
CA GLU A 79 -14.57 43.85 8.88
C GLU A 79 -14.55 42.66 9.86
N LEU A 80 -15.05 41.49 9.44
CA LEU A 80 -14.95 40.24 10.19
C LEU A 80 -13.54 39.68 10.05
N LEU A 81 -12.82 39.56 11.16
CA LEU A 81 -11.42 39.13 11.20
C LEU A 81 -11.27 37.62 11.45
N ALA A 82 -12.14 37.06 12.29
CA ALA A 82 -12.20 35.63 12.57
C ALA A 82 -13.59 35.28 13.13
N PHE A 83 -13.96 34.01 13.08
CA PHE A 83 -15.14 33.49 13.75
C PHE A 83 -14.90 32.04 14.20
N ASP A 84 -15.68 31.59 15.16
CA ASP A 84 -15.74 30.19 15.59
C ASP A 84 -17.20 29.79 15.79
N ASP A 85 -17.59 28.68 15.17
CA ASP A 85 -18.94 28.11 15.16
C ASP A 85 -18.97 26.64 15.62
N ASP A 86 -17.87 26.19 16.26
CA ASP A 86 -17.65 24.85 16.83
C ASP A 86 -18.16 23.63 16.03
N THR A 87 -18.43 23.73 14.72
CA THR A 87 -18.80 22.65 13.76
C THR A 87 -19.73 21.51 14.24
N GLY A 88 -20.48 21.68 15.34
CA GLY A 88 -21.25 20.61 15.99
C GLY A 88 -22.10 21.11 17.18
N THR A 89 -22.86 20.22 17.82
CA THR A 89 -23.70 20.60 18.97
C THR A 89 -22.84 20.78 20.23
N GLY A 90 -22.49 22.02 20.56
CA GLY A 90 -21.80 22.42 21.77
C GLY A 90 -22.56 23.47 22.56
N LEU A 91 -22.14 23.70 23.81
CA LEU A 91 -22.62 24.84 24.61
C LEU A 91 -21.56 25.95 24.63
N ASN A 92 -20.52 25.92 23.79
CA ASN A 92 -19.49 26.95 23.80
C ASN A 92 -18.71 27.13 22.49
N SER A 93 -18.33 28.38 22.20
CA SER A 93 -17.41 28.75 21.12
C SER A 93 -16.18 29.47 21.66
N ARG A 94 -15.04 29.25 21.01
CA ARG A 94 -13.71 29.71 21.42
C ARG A 94 -12.93 30.27 20.24
N LEU A 95 -12.56 31.54 20.32
CA LEU A 95 -11.79 32.21 19.28
C LEU A 95 -10.46 32.72 19.84
N ARG A 96 -9.35 32.18 19.33
CA ARG A 96 -7.99 32.62 19.66
C ARG A 96 -7.43 33.49 18.54
N PHE A 97 -6.87 34.64 18.89
CA PHE A 97 -6.21 35.53 17.94
C PHE A 97 -5.03 36.28 18.55
N THR A 98 -4.06 36.66 17.72
CA THR A 98 -2.97 37.56 18.10
C THR A 98 -3.35 39.00 17.76
N ALA A 99 -3.32 39.88 18.75
CA ALA A 99 -3.74 41.27 18.57
C ALA A 99 -2.77 42.05 17.67
N GLN A 100 -3.31 42.77 16.71
CA GLN A 100 -2.55 43.54 15.73
C GLN A 100 -2.38 44.98 16.19
N PRO A 101 -1.27 45.64 15.81
CA PRO A 101 -1.07 47.06 16.12
C PRO A 101 -2.15 47.94 15.50
N ASN A 102 -2.74 48.83 16.31
CA ASN A 102 -3.73 49.83 15.89
C ASN A 102 -5.07 49.27 15.37
N VAL A 103 -5.45 48.06 15.80
CA VAL A 103 -6.79 47.50 15.52
C VAL A 103 -7.60 47.50 16.82
N ASN A 104 -8.79 48.10 16.79
CA ASN A 104 -9.75 48.00 17.90
C ASN A 104 -10.71 46.84 17.63
N TYR A 105 -10.84 45.91 18.57
CA TYR A 105 -11.60 44.68 18.37
C TYR A 105 -13.01 44.75 18.97
N LEU A 106 -14.00 44.30 18.22
CA LEU A 106 -15.37 44.06 18.66
C LEU A 106 -15.60 42.54 18.66
N VAL A 107 -15.98 41.98 19.80
CA VAL A 107 -16.44 40.59 19.90
C VAL A 107 -17.95 40.58 19.80
N ARG A 108 -18.48 39.72 18.95
CA ARG A 108 -19.92 39.52 18.79
C ARG A 108 -20.28 38.10 19.14
N ALA A 109 -21.14 37.96 20.14
CA ALA A 109 -21.81 36.72 20.48
C ALA A 109 -23.15 36.65 19.74
N THR A 110 -23.49 35.48 19.21
CA THR A 110 -24.69 35.24 18.41
C THR A 110 -25.25 33.86 18.73
N THR A 111 -26.54 33.66 18.46
CA THR A 111 -27.16 32.33 18.45
C THR A 111 -28.07 32.19 17.23
N PHE A 112 -28.14 30.98 16.68
CA PHE A 112 -28.98 30.65 15.53
C PHE A 112 -30.41 30.22 15.93
N GLU A 113 -30.72 30.12 17.23
CA GLU A 113 -32.04 29.66 17.69
C GLU A 113 -33.09 30.79 17.78
N GLU A 114 -34.26 30.54 17.20
CA GLU A 114 -35.37 31.48 17.12
C GLU A 114 -36.13 31.57 18.47
N ASN A 115 -36.01 32.72 19.17
CA ASN A 115 -36.57 33.04 20.50
C ASN A 115 -35.78 32.51 21.71
N ALA A 116 -34.50 32.19 21.54
CA ALA A 116 -33.59 31.89 22.64
C ALA A 116 -33.46 33.11 23.57
N SER A 117 -33.92 33.00 24.82
CA SER A 117 -33.59 33.93 25.91
C SER A 117 -32.56 33.25 26.81
N GLU A 118 -31.29 33.29 26.41
CA GLU A 118 -30.25 32.49 27.05
C GLU A 118 -29.22 33.33 27.77
N GLN A 119 -28.83 32.86 28.95
CA GLN A 119 -27.69 33.39 29.67
C GLN A 119 -26.42 32.79 29.10
N PHE A 120 -25.51 33.66 28.73
CA PHE A 120 -24.20 33.26 28.26
C PHE A 120 -23.13 33.98 29.05
N THR A 121 -22.00 33.33 29.14
CA THR A 121 -20.79 33.82 29.77
C THR A 121 -19.76 34.09 28.70
N VAL A 122 -19.34 35.35 28.53
CA VAL A 122 -18.14 35.68 27.76
C VAL A 122 -16.99 35.90 28.73
N SER A 123 -15.91 35.14 28.54
CA SER A 123 -14.64 35.34 29.24
C SER A 123 -13.55 35.63 28.23
N VAL A 124 -12.70 36.60 28.57
CA VAL A 124 -11.51 36.95 27.80
C VAL A 124 -10.31 36.64 28.68
N ASP A 125 -9.54 35.64 28.27
CA ASP A 125 -8.31 35.30 28.95
C ASP A 125 -7.17 36.14 28.39
N HIS A 126 -6.54 36.94 29.25
CA HIS A 126 -5.35 37.72 28.91
C HIS A 126 -4.14 36.87 29.27
N GLY A 127 -3.72 36.06 28.32
CA GLY A 127 -2.45 35.37 28.40
C GLY A 127 -1.33 36.34 28.07
N VAL A 128 -0.86 37.12 29.04
CA VAL A 128 0.59 37.36 29.09
C VAL A 128 1.18 36.02 29.49
N LEU A 129 1.57 35.22 28.49
CA LEU A 129 2.59 34.20 28.69
C LEU A 129 3.82 34.95 29.23
N THR A 130 3.95 35.08 30.55
CA THR A 130 5.29 35.25 31.10
C THR A 130 6.11 34.09 30.56
N PRO A 131 7.37 34.33 30.15
CA PRO A 131 8.17 33.32 29.47
C PRO A 131 8.18 32.07 30.34
N ALA A 132 7.56 31.00 29.85
CA ALA A 132 7.69 29.69 30.45
C ALA A 132 9.18 29.47 30.66
N THR A 133 9.61 29.22 31.91
CA THR A 133 11.04 29.22 32.25
C THR A 133 11.79 28.35 31.25
N HIS A 134 12.73 28.95 30.50
CA HIS A 134 13.48 28.21 29.48
C HIS A 134 14.31 27.13 30.16
N LEU A 135 14.03 25.87 29.85
CA LEU A 135 14.85 24.75 30.24
C LEU A 135 15.90 24.53 29.16
N PHE A 136 17.15 24.52 29.59
CA PHE A 136 18.29 24.17 28.74
C PHE A 136 18.64 22.69 28.91
N PRO A 137 19.28 22.05 27.91
CA PRO A 137 19.70 20.66 28.00
C PRO A 137 20.44 20.34 29.30
N ASN A 138 20.10 19.19 29.91
CA ASN A 138 20.71 18.68 31.15
C ASN A 138 20.47 19.58 32.37
N THR A 139 19.29 20.18 32.47
CA THR A 139 18.84 20.94 33.64
C THR A 139 17.81 20.16 34.45
N THR A 140 17.76 20.44 35.75
CA THR A 140 16.71 19.97 36.64
C THR A 140 16.18 21.17 37.40
N VAL A 141 14.88 21.39 37.34
CA VAL A 141 14.18 22.45 38.06
C VAL A 141 13.32 21.83 39.14
N ARG A 142 13.28 22.48 40.30
CA ARG A 142 12.33 22.20 41.37
C ARG A 142 11.32 23.33 41.41
N SER A 143 10.05 22.98 41.37
CA SER A 143 8.95 23.93 41.42
C SER A 143 7.87 23.42 42.36
N PHE A 144 6.81 24.19 42.51
CA PHE A 144 5.68 23.87 43.38
C PHE A 144 4.39 24.07 42.61
N LEU A 145 3.55 23.03 42.56
CA LEU A 145 2.22 23.13 41.99
C LEU A 145 1.32 23.87 43.01
N SER A 146 1.02 25.15 42.77
CA SER A 146 0.31 26.03 43.73
C SER A 146 -1.08 26.46 43.23
N PRO A 147 -2.07 26.60 44.13
CA PRO A 147 -3.37 27.14 43.79
C PRO A 147 -3.40 28.67 43.60
N THR A 148 -2.29 29.36 43.87
CA THR A 148 -2.22 30.84 43.91
C THR A 148 -1.03 31.42 43.18
N ASP A 149 -0.45 30.70 42.21
CA ASP A 149 0.58 31.33 41.37
C ASP A 149 -0.03 32.49 40.59
N ALA A 150 0.56 33.68 40.74
CA ALA A 150 0.04 34.92 40.14
C ALA A 150 0.27 34.97 38.62
N ILE A 151 0.94 33.95 38.07
CA ILE A 151 1.32 33.80 36.67
C ILE A 151 0.31 32.93 35.88
N THR A 152 -0.53 32.16 36.54
CA THR A 152 -1.49 31.24 35.90
C THR A 152 -2.91 31.46 36.44
N PRO A 153 -3.75 32.30 35.79
CA PRO A 153 -5.13 32.47 36.20
C PRO A 153 -5.98 31.25 35.80
N HIS A 154 -6.79 30.80 36.76
CA HIS A 154 -7.60 29.58 36.73
C HIS A 154 -8.67 29.52 35.63
N ARG A 155 -8.85 28.32 35.06
CA ARG A 155 -10.13 27.86 34.50
C ARG A 155 -10.44 26.47 35.06
N ASP A 156 -11.31 26.46 36.06
CA ASP A 156 -11.93 25.30 36.73
C ASP A 156 -11.07 24.03 36.94
N ALA A 157 -10.27 24.09 38.02
CA ALA A 157 -9.81 22.96 38.85
C ALA A 157 -8.75 21.98 38.29
N ARG A 158 -7.74 22.44 37.54
CA ARG A 158 -6.45 21.71 37.38
C ARG A 158 -5.26 22.66 37.46
N PHE A 159 -4.37 22.42 38.42
CA PHE A 159 -3.15 23.23 38.62
C PHE A 159 -2.06 22.73 37.66
N TYR A 160 -1.45 23.62 36.88
CA TYR A 160 -0.37 23.28 35.95
C TYR A 160 0.75 24.33 36.00
N ASP A 161 1.97 23.90 35.68
CA ASP A 161 3.16 24.74 35.51
C ASP A 161 3.79 24.43 34.13
N GLY A 162 4.34 25.47 33.49
CA GLY A 162 4.70 25.47 32.07
C GLY A 162 6.15 25.89 31.80
N TYR A 163 6.86 25.14 30.95
CA TYR A 163 8.26 25.39 30.58
C TYR A 163 8.44 25.40 29.06
N THR A 164 9.36 26.20 28.54
CA THR A 164 9.77 26.08 27.13
C THR A 164 11.13 25.42 27.05
N LEU A 165 11.35 24.60 26.02
CA LEU A 165 12.68 24.05 25.78
C LEU A 165 13.49 25.01 24.92
N ALA A 166 14.75 25.26 25.31
CA ALA A 166 15.67 26.13 24.59
C ALA A 166 17.00 25.43 24.34
N GLY A 167 17.70 25.79 23.26
CA GLY A 167 18.99 25.21 22.91
C GLY A 167 18.91 23.76 22.40
N LEU A 168 17.80 23.42 21.75
CA LEU A 168 17.63 22.17 21.01
C LEU A 168 18.37 22.23 19.69
N GLU A 169 19.15 21.20 19.40
CA GLU A 169 19.60 20.95 18.03
C GLU A 169 18.50 20.17 17.28
N PRO A 170 18.33 20.41 15.98
CA PRO A 170 17.43 19.59 15.17
C PRO A 170 17.75 18.10 15.33
N TYR A 171 16.71 17.29 15.51
CA TYR A 171 16.79 15.83 15.66
C TYR A 171 17.44 15.35 16.97
N GLN A 172 17.58 16.23 17.96
CA GLN A 172 18.08 15.85 19.26
C GLN A 172 17.02 15.09 20.06
N LEU A 173 17.36 13.90 20.58
CA LEU A 173 16.50 13.20 21.53
C LEU A 173 16.40 14.01 22.83
N VAL A 174 15.17 14.28 23.23
CA VAL A 174 14.78 14.96 24.45
C VAL A 174 14.17 13.94 25.40
N SER A 175 14.60 13.96 26.66
CA SER A 175 13.99 13.20 27.75
C SER A 175 13.56 14.17 28.84
N LEU A 176 12.31 14.04 29.27
CA LEU A 176 11.72 14.82 30.35
C LEU A 176 11.25 13.88 31.45
N GLU A 177 11.58 14.20 32.71
CA GLU A 177 11.19 13.42 33.89
C GLU A 177 10.63 14.38 34.94
N LEU A 178 9.35 14.25 35.28
CA LEU A 178 8.67 14.99 36.33
C LEU A 178 8.39 14.06 37.52
N SER A 179 8.81 14.41 38.74
CA SER A 179 8.53 13.60 39.93
C SER A 179 8.06 14.43 41.11
N SER A 180 7.15 13.88 41.92
CA SER A 180 6.51 14.51 43.08
C SER A 180 6.26 13.49 44.18
N ASP A 181 6.56 13.84 45.43
CA ASP A 181 6.21 13.01 46.60
C ASP A 181 4.76 13.26 47.09
N ASP A 182 4.13 14.33 46.59
CA ASP A 182 2.89 14.90 47.13
C ASP A 182 1.66 14.60 46.25
N PHE A 183 1.87 14.34 44.95
CA PHE A 183 0.79 14.11 43.99
C PHE A 183 1.26 13.25 42.81
N ASP A 184 0.27 12.71 42.11
CA ASP A 184 0.48 11.93 40.90
C ASP A 184 0.63 12.86 39.68
N PRO A 185 1.82 12.92 39.05
CA PRO A 185 2.10 13.88 37.99
C PRO A 185 1.61 13.45 36.61
N TYR A 186 1.23 14.43 35.79
CA TYR A 186 0.93 14.28 34.36
C TYR A 186 1.81 15.25 33.57
N LEU A 187 2.45 14.77 32.50
CA LEU A 187 3.41 15.54 31.71
C LEU A 187 2.99 15.58 30.24
N GLN A 188 3.04 16.76 29.62
CA GLN A 188 2.76 16.94 28.18
C GLN A 188 3.85 17.77 27.50
N VAL A 189 4.06 17.49 26.21
CA VAL A 189 4.85 18.29 25.27
C VAL A 189 3.93 18.74 24.16
N ILE A 190 3.88 20.05 23.96
CA ILE A 190 3.05 20.70 22.97
C ILE A 190 3.96 21.41 21.98
N ASP A 191 3.75 21.16 20.71
CA ASP A 191 4.35 21.95 19.64
C ASP A 191 3.67 23.32 19.61
N LEU A 192 4.44 24.39 19.75
CA LEU A 192 3.91 25.76 19.90
C LEU A 192 3.37 26.34 18.59
N ASP A 193 3.83 25.84 17.44
CA ASP A 193 3.40 26.31 16.13
C ASP A 193 2.04 25.73 15.74
N THR A 194 1.84 24.44 16.03
CA THR A 194 0.64 23.68 15.67
C THR A 194 -0.38 23.58 16.80
N GLY A 195 0.06 23.73 18.05
CA GLY A 195 -0.75 23.51 19.25
C GLY A 195 -1.04 22.03 19.55
N GLN A 196 -0.45 21.10 18.80
CA GLN A 196 -0.66 19.67 18.98
C GLN A 196 0.15 19.13 20.18
N VAL A 197 -0.45 18.24 20.98
CA VAL A 197 0.29 17.45 21.97
C VAL A 197 1.08 16.38 21.21
N ILE A 198 2.40 16.49 21.20
CA ILE A 198 3.29 15.60 20.44
C ILE A 198 3.88 14.47 21.28
N ALA A 199 3.86 14.60 22.61
CA ALA A 199 4.18 13.55 23.55
C ALA A 199 3.48 13.85 24.88
N PHE A 200 3.03 12.83 25.58
CA PHE A 200 2.55 12.94 26.95
C PHE A 200 2.87 11.65 27.70
N ASP A 201 2.92 11.73 29.01
CA ASP A 201 2.94 10.55 29.88
C ASP A 201 1.93 10.76 31.02
N ASP A 202 1.03 9.79 31.14
CA ASP A 202 -0.04 9.71 32.14
C ASP A 202 0.04 8.46 33.02
N ASP A 203 1.12 7.68 32.93
CA ASP A 203 1.51 6.44 33.64
C ASP A 203 0.45 5.33 33.84
N GLY A 204 -0.81 5.56 33.45
CA GLY A 204 -1.94 4.63 33.48
C GLY A 204 -2.29 4.08 34.87
N GLY A 205 -1.75 4.63 35.97
CA GLY A 205 -1.90 4.11 37.34
C GLY A 205 -1.74 5.19 38.42
N PRO A 206 -1.71 4.83 39.72
CA PRO A 206 -1.31 5.76 40.78
C PRO A 206 0.22 5.78 40.95
N GLY A 207 0.87 6.93 40.71
CA GLY A 207 2.33 7.10 40.74
C GLY A 207 2.85 8.35 41.45
N THR A 208 4.18 8.55 41.38
CA THR A 208 4.91 9.73 41.90
C THR A 208 5.84 10.34 40.84
N ASP A 209 5.78 9.85 39.61
CA ASP A 209 6.71 10.17 38.53
C ASP A 209 6.05 9.99 37.16
N ALA A 210 6.36 10.92 36.24
CA ALA A 210 5.98 10.89 34.84
C ALA A 210 7.24 11.16 34.01
N ALA A 211 7.50 10.34 33.00
CA ALA A 211 8.66 10.46 32.13
C ALA A 211 8.28 10.24 30.66
N LEU A 212 8.75 11.12 29.79
CA LEU A 212 8.56 10.96 28.34
C LEU A 212 9.83 11.28 27.57
N ARG A 213 9.90 10.75 26.35
CA ARG A 213 10.95 11.06 25.38
C ARG A 213 10.34 11.44 24.05
N PHE A 214 10.97 12.38 23.36
CA PHE A 214 10.62 12.76 22.00
C PHE A 214 11.84 13.29 21.26
N VAL A 215 11.78 13.31 19.93
CA VAL A 215 12.86 13.85 19.09
C VAL A 215 12.49 15.27 18.66
N ALA A 216 13.38 16.23 18.94
CA ALA A 216 13.18 17.63 18.57
C ALA A 216 13.16 17.80 17.05
N GLN A 217 12.18 18.52 16.55
CA GLN A 217 12.00 18.83 15.15
C GLN A 217 12.80 20.07 14.77
N PRO A 218 13.28 20.18 13.52
CA PRO A 218 13.85 21.42 13.03
C PRO A 218 12.85 22.56 13.17
N ASP A 219 13.31 23.71 13.67
CA ASP A 219 12.58 24.96 13.76
C ASP A 219 11.30 24.96 14.64
N ALA A 220 10.99 23.85 15.32
CA ALA A 220 9.83 23.76 16.21
C ALA A 220 10.15 24.26 17.62
N GLU A 221 9.21 25.01 18.21
CA GLU A 221 9.27 25.40 19.63
C GLU A 221 8.35 24.50 20.48
N TYR A 222 8.80 24.15 21.69
CA TYR A 222 8.07 23.22 22.56
C TYR A 222 7.67 23.84 23.88
N LEU A 223 6.41 23.60 24.27
CA LEU A 223 5.85 23.89 25.57
C LEU A 223 5.65 22.61 26.37
N ILE A 224 6.21 22.56 27.56
CA ILE A 224 6.14 21.44 28.49
C ILE A 224 5.14 21.79 29.58
N HIS A 225 4.12 20.96 29.78
CA HIS A 225 3.15 21.12 30.85
C HIS A 225 3.31 20.02 31.88
N GLY A 226 3.63 20.40 33.12
CA GLY A 226 3.51 19.53 34.29
C GLY A 226 2.23 19.85 35.06
N THR A 227 1.40 18.85 35.33
CA THR A 227 0.12 19.01 36.05
C THR A 227 -0.18 17.76 36.89
N SER A 228 -1.33 17.72 37.55
CA SER A 228 -1.90 16.51 38.15
C SER A 228 -3.35 16.33 37.70
N PHE A 229 -3.83 15.08 37.65
CA PHE A 229 -5.25 14.79 37.42
C PHE A 229 -6.14 15.06 38.63
N ASN A 230 -5.55 15.16 39.83
CA ASN A 230 -6.29 15.46 41.04
C ASN A 230 -6.61 16.96 41.11
N VAL A 231 -7.91 17.27 41.14
CA VAL A 231 -8.48 18.63 41.11
C VAL A 231 -8.07 19.54 42.29
N GLU A 232 -7.39 18.98 43.31
CA GLU A 232 -6.89 19.68 44.51
C GLU A 232 -5.38 19.42 44.78
N ALA A 233 -4.64 18.81 43.84
CA ALA A 233 -3.24 18.47 44.05
C ALA A 233 -2.36 19.72 44.18
N VAL A 234 -1.59 19.78 45.26
CA VAL A 234 -0.60 20.82 45.52
C VAL A 234 0.62 20.17 46.15
N GLY A 235 1.83 20.59 45.79
CA GLY A 235 3.04 19.95 46.28
C GLY A 235 4.31 20.32 45.53
N GLU A 236 5.46 19.96 46.09
CA GLU A 236 6.74 20.13 45.39
C GLU A 236 6.91 19.06 44.32
N TYR A 237 7.48 19.46 43.18
CA TYR A 237 7.89 18.51 42.16
C TYR A 237 9.24 18.91 41.54
N THR A 238 9.88 17.94 40.92
CA THR A 238 11.15 18.09 40.21
C THR A 238 10.93 17.74 38.74
N LEU A 239 11.27 18.65 37.82
CA LEU A 239 11.28 18.41 36.37
C LEU A 239 12.73 18.39 35.87
N SER A 240 13.18 17.29 35.28
CA SER A 240 14.48 17.13 34.66
C SER A 240 14.36 17.11 33.14
N TYR A 241 15.15 17.92 32.46
CA TYR A 241 15.32 17.92 31.00
C TYR A 241 16.72 17.42 30.66
N ARG A 242 16.80 16.29 29.95
CA ARG A 242 18.04 15.68 29.48
C ARG A 242 18.05 15.57 27.96
N THR A 243 19.24 15.66 27.39
CA THR A 243 19.48 15.35 25.98
C THR A 243 20.50 14.21 25.92
N PRO A 244 20.05 12.95 26.00
CA PRO A 244 20.96 11.81 25.93
C PRO A 244 21.75 11.86 24.62
N THR A 245 23.06 11.68 24.69
CA THR A 245 23.86 11.52 23.47
C THR A 245 23.56 10.15 22.89
N LEU A 246 22.84 10.11 21.77
CA LEU A 246 22.67 8.90 20.97
C LEU A 246 23.95 8.67 20.13
N THR A 247 24.40 7.43 20.02
CA THR A 247 25.55 7.05 19.19
C THR A 247 25.18 5.90 18.27
N GLY A 248 25.57 5.97 16.99
CA GLY A 248 25.42 4.87 16.02
C GLY A 248 23.96 4.63 15.60
N GLU A 249 23.55 3.37 15.57
CA GLU A 249 22.20 2.90 15.17
C GLU A 249 21.07 3.62 15.91
N ALA A 250 21.25 3.93 17.20
CA ALA A 250 20.22 4.60 17.99
C ALA A 250 19.84 6.00 17.47
N LEU A 251 20.76 6.71 16.79
CA LEU A 251 20.49 8.01 16.17
C LEU A 251 19.76 7.86 14.82
N LEU A 252 20.10 6.83 14.04
CA LEU A 252 19.41 6.52 12.78
C LEU A 252 17.96 6.11 13.05
N ILE A 253 17.74 5.32 14.09
CA ILE A 253 16.42 4.83 14.46
C ILE A 253 15.54 5.93 15.09
N ALA A 254 16.11 6.84 15.90
CA ALA A 254 15.37 8.00 16.42
C ALA A 254 14.92 8.97 15.30
N ASN A 255 15.63 8.98 14.18
CA ASN A 255 15.28 9.78 13.00
C ASN A 255 14.31 9.08 12.05
N ASP A 256 14.00 7.80 12.28
CA ASP A 256 12.99 7.07 11.52
C ASP A 256 11.60 7.58 11.92
N PRO A 257 10.81 8.15 10.98
CA PRO A 257 9.49 8.71 11.29
C PRO A 257 8.51 7.71 11.92
N LEU A 258 8.64 6.41 11.60
CA LEU A 258 7.75 5.36 12.08
C LEU A 258 8.14 4.85 13.46
N LEU A 259 9.44 4.81 13.75
CA LEU A 259 9.99 4.27 15.00
C LEU A 259 10.15 5.34 16.08
N GLY A 260 10.33 6.61 15.72
CA GLY A 260 10.50 7.74 16.65
C GLY A 260 9.20 8.32 17.23
N SER A 261 8.03 7.76 16.89
CA SER A 261 6.71 8.25 17.33
C SER A 261 6.40 7.92 18.79
N SER A 262 5.56 8.72 19.46
CA SER A 262 5.02 8.41 20.79
C SER A 262 4.07 7.20 20.76
N ALA A 263 3.77 6.63 21.93
CA ALA A 263 2.77 5.58 22.06
C ALA A 263 1.42 6.08 21.51
N THR A 264 0.82 5.35 20.58
CA THR A 264 -0.45 5.76 19.96
C THR A 264 -1.59 5.62 20.98
N PRO A 265 -2.47 6.63 21.11
CA PRO A 265 -3.70 6.49 21.89
C PRO A 265 -4.51 5.28 21.41
N SER A 266 -5.04 4.49 22.35
CA SER A 266 -5.77 3.25 22.04
C SER A 266 -6.96 3.43 21.10
N ILE A 267 -7.53 4.64 21.03
CA ILE A 267 -8.63 5.01 20.11
C ILE A 267 -8.24 4.97 18.62
N LEU A 268 -6.94 4.98 18.31
CA LEU A 268 -6.41 4.89 16.95
C LEU A 268 -6.09 3.44 16.54
N ASN A 269 -6.29 2.46 17.43
CA ASN A 269 -6.14 1.05 17.07
C ASN A 269 -7.39 0.55 16.37
N SER A 270 -7.24 0.01 15.16
CA SER A 270 -8.37 -0.63 14.47
C SER A 270 -8.89 -1.82 15.30
N PRO A 271 -10.21 -1.90 15.60
CA PRO A 271 -10.81 -3.04 16.29
C PRO A 271 -10.57 -4.35 15.55
N ILE A 272 -10.32 -5.44 16.29
CA ILE A 272 -10.01 -6.76 15.69
C ILE A 272 -11.16 -7.31 14.85
N ASP A 273 -12.41 -7.08 15.29
CA ASP A 273 -13.62 -7.49 14.59
C ASP A 273 -14.18 -6.37 13.68
N GLY A 274 -13.45 -5.25 13.52
CA GLY A 274 -13.89 -4.08 12.75
C GLY A 274 -15.07 -3.31 13.36
N PHE A 275 -15.59 -3.71 14.53
CA PHE A 275 -16.74 -3.07 15.15
C PHE A 275 -16.41 -1.66 15.65
N GLY A 276 -17.24 -0.68 15.32
CA GLY A 276 -17.04 0.71 15.75
C GLY A 276 -16.03 1.49 14.89
N ASN A 277 -15.63 0.96 13.74
CA ASN A 277 -14.93 1.75 12.72
C ASN A 277 -15.80 2.96 12.31
N ASN A 278 -17.02 2.70 11.85
CA ASN A 278 -18.00 3.77 11.62
C ASN A 278 -18.73 4.13 12.93
N LEU A 279 -18.60 5.38 13.38
CA LEU A 279 -19.19 5.84 14.65
C LEU A 279 -20.73 5.95 14.62
N GLY A 280 -21.31 6.24 13.46
CA GLY A 280 -22.77 6.34 13.28
C GLY A 280 -23.45 4.99 13.08
N ASN A 281 -22.72 4.00 12.55
CA ASN A 281 -23.19 2.64 12.34
C ASN A 281 -22.09 1.63 12.69
N PRO A 282 -21.90 1.29 13.98
CA PRO A 282 -20.76 0.48 14.45
C PRO A 282 -20.63 -0.92 13.85
N GLN A 283 -21.70 -1.51 13.31
CA GLN A 283 -21.68 -2.83 12.67
C GLN A 283 -21.23 -2.79 11.20
N LEU A 284 -21.06 -1.60 10.64
CA LEU A 284 -20.74 -1.44 9.23
C LEU A 284 -19.29 -1.89 8.96
N GLY A 285 -19.13 -2.96 8.17
CA GLY A 285 -17.81 -3.52 7.84
C GLY A 285 -17.20 -4.42 8.92
N SER A 286 -17.91 -4.66 10.04
CA SER A 286 -17.44 -5.59 11.06
C SER A 286 -17.51 -7.04 10.59
N ALA A 287 -16.73 -7.93 11.21
CA ALA A 287 -16.86 -9.36 11.05
C ALA A 287 -18.30 -9.82 11.35
N GLY A 288 -18.80 -10.76 10.55
CA GLY A 288 -20.18 -11.23 10.56
C GLY A 288 -21.20 -10.27 9.93
N SER A 289 -20.80 -9.06 9.52
CA SER A 289 -21.71 -8.15 8.82
C SER A 289 -22.02 -8.66 7.41
N ARG A 290 -23.21 -8.36 6.89
CA ARG A 290 -23.62 -8.86 5.57
C ARG A 290 -22.82 -8.26 4.41
N LEU A 291 -22.72 -9.01 3.33
CA LEU A 291 -22.37 -8.46 2.02
C LEU A 291 -23.41 -7.42 1.57
N ALA A 292 -22.97 -6.40 0.85
CA ALA A 292 -23.85 -5.42 0.22
C ALA A 292 -24.55 -6.03 -1.00
N ASP A 293 -25.82 -5.62 -1.18
CA ASP A 293 -26.71 -6.04 -2.25
C ASP A 293 -27.17 -4.83 -3.07
N SER A 294 -26.23 -3.93 -3.38
CA SER A 294 -26.49 -2.71 -4.16
C SER A 294 -26.76 -3.05 -5.62
N VAL A 295 -26.16 -4.13 -6.12
CA VAL A 295 -26.51 -4.73 -7.40
C VAL A 295 -27.77 -5.59 -7.22
N PRO A 296 -28.80 -5.46 -8.09
CA PRO A 296 -30.01 -6.27 -7.99
C PRO A 296 -29.72 -7.77 -7.91
N LEU A 297 -30.28 -8.46 -6.92
CA LEU A 297 -30.13 -9.91 -6.80
C LEU A 297 -31.01 -10.64 -7.83
N GLN A 298 -30.48 -11.73 -8.40
CA GLN A 298 -31.19 -12.57 -9.36
C GLN A 298 -31.29 -14.00 -8.84
N TYR A 299 -32.50 -14.39 -8.46
CA TYR A 299 -32.87 -15.76 -8.12
C TYR A 299 -34.07 -16.17 -8.98
N ASP A 300 -34.20 -17.45 -9.35
CA ASP A 300 -35.28 -17.91 -10.23
C ASP A 300 -36.67 -17.74 -9.57
N ASN A 301 -36.75 -17.91 -8.25
CA ASN A 301 -37.96 -17.63 -7.46
C ASN A 301 -37.97 -16.19 -6.89
N GLY A 302 -36.96 -15.39 -7.19
CA GLY A 302 -36.77 -14.02 -6.70
C GLY A 302 -36.15 -13.89 -5.31
N PHE A 303 -35.76 -14.98 -4.63
CA PHE A 303 -35.22 -14.86 -3.27
C PHE A 303 -34.23 -15.94 -2.78
N SER A 304 -34.21 -17.16 -3.35
CA SER A 304 -33.33 -18.24 -2.84
C SER A 304 -33.04 -19.38 -3.81
N THR A 305 -33.87 -19.64 -4.82
CA THR A 305 -33.58 -20.68 -5.82
C THR A 305 -32.49 -20.17 -6.74
N PRO A 306 -31.35 -20.90 -6.90
CA PRO A 306 -30.25 -20.46 -7.72
C PRO A 306 -30.70 -19.96 -9.08
N ALA A 307 -30.07 -18.87 -9.54
CA ALA A 307 -30.38 -18.27 -10.82
C ALA A 307 -30.00 -19.18 -11.99
N GLY A 308 -30.65 -18.97 -13.12
CA GLY A 308 -30.12 -19.46 -14.39
C GLY A 308 -30.40 -20.94 -14.65
N GLN A 309 -31.53 -21.49 -14.19
CA GLN A 309 -31.96 -22.83 -14.64
C GLN A 309 -32.12 -22.96 -16.16
N ASN A 310 -32.29 -21.82 -16.86
CA ASN A 310 -32.33 -21.76 -18.32
C ASN A 310 -30.96 -21.43 -18.96
N ARG A 311 -29.90 -21.25 -18.16
CA ARG A 311 -28.53 -21.06 -18.64
C ARG A 311 -27.86 -22.43 -18.85
N PRO A 312 -26.82 -22.51 -19.70
CA PRO A 312 -26.09 -23.76 -19.88
C PRO A 312 -25.46 -24.27 -18.58
N ASN A 313 -25.20 -25.57 -18.55
CA ASN A 313 -24.44 -26.22 -17.49
C ASN A 313 -23.05 -25.55 -17.33
N ALA A 314 -22.63 -25.28 -16.08
CA ALA A 314 -21.40 -24.56 -15.79
C ALA A 314 -20.13 -25.25 -16.34
N ARG A 315 -20.06 -26.59 -16.32
CA ARG A 315 -18.95 -27.35 -16.93
C ARG A 315 -18.96 -27.28 -18.44
N VAL A 316 -20.14 -27.23 -19.08
CA VAL A 316 -20.24 -26.99 -20.53
C VAL A 316 -19.69 -25.62 -20.91
N ILE A 317 -19.96 -24.59 -20.10
CA ILE A 317 -19.41 -23.24 -20.30
C ILE A 317 -17.88 -23.27 -20.14
N SER A 318 -17.37 -23.79 -19.02
CA SER A 318 -15.92 -23.93 -18.76
C SER A 318 -15.20 -24.64 -19.90
N ASN A 319 -15.72 -25.79 -20.36
CA ASN A 319 -15.15 -26.53 -21.48
C ASN A 319 -15.15 -25.75 -22.80
N ALA A 320 -16.08 -24.82 -23.00
CA ALA A 320 -16.20 -24.11 -24.28
C ALA A 320 -15.33 -22.86 -24.35
N ILE A 321 -15.14 -22.14 -23.22
CA ILE A 321 -14.51 -20.82 -23.23
C ILE A 321 -13.22 -20.71 -22.39
N SER A 322 -12.98 -21.62 -21.45
CA SER A 322 -11.90 -21.49 -20.48
C SER A 322 -10.71 -22.42 -20.70
N GLN A 323 -10.68 -23.14 -21.82
CA GLN A 323 -9.54 -24.00 -22.13
C GLN A 323 -8.30 -23.17 -22.48
N GLN A 324 -7.19 -23.51 -21.84
CA GLN A 324 -5.90 -22.91 -22.08
C GLN A 324 -4.89 -23.99 -22.50
N SER A 325 -4.16 -23.75 -23.59
CA SER A 325 -3.11 -24.65 -24.08
C SER A 325 -1.73 -24.04 -23.83
N GLY A 326 -1.13 -24.38 -22.69
CA GLY A 326 0.14 -23.79 -22.24
C GLY A 326 -0.03 -22.37 -21.69
N ASP A 327 1.07 -21.75 -21.28
CA ASP A 327 1.02 -20.45 -20.64
C ASP A 327 0.68 -19.33 -21.64
N ILE A 328 -0.16 -18.39 -21.21
CA ILE A 328 -0.56 -17.16 -21.89
C ILE A 328 -0.19 -16.01 -20.94
N PRO A 329 1.05 -15.50 -21.01
CA PRO A 329 1.53 -14.41 -20.17
C PRO A 329 0.65 -13.16 -20.25
N GLU A 330 0.53 -12.43 -19.15
CA GLU A 330 -0.15 -11.15 -19.15
C GLU A 330 0.64 -10.10 -19.97
N PRO A 331 0.03 -9.43 -20.97
CA PRO A 331 0.77 -8.60 -21.92
C PRO A 331 1.45 -7.34 -21.36
N ARG A 332 1.02 -6.86 -20.20
CA ARG A 332 1.61 -5.74 -19.46
C ARG A 332 2.68 -6.19 -18.46
N GLY A 333 2.97 -7.50 -18.39
CA GLY A 333 4.03 -8.07 -17.57
C GLY A 333 3.67 -8.23 -16.11
N LEU A 334 2.42 -8.53 -15.76
CA LEU A 334 2.09 -8.88 -14.37
C LEU A 334 2.88 -10.11 -13.90
N THR A 335 3.43 -10.07 -12.69
CA THR A 335 4.17 -11.19 -12.09
C THR A 335 3.25 -12.12 -11.30
N ASN A 336 3.69 -13.34 -11.00
CA ASN A 336 2.94 -14.30 -10.19
C ASN A 336 2.71 -13.83 -8.74
N ILE A 337 3.47 -12.86 -8.22
CA ILE A 337 3.16 -12.21 -6.93
C ILE A 337 1.79 -11.52 -6.97
N THR A 338 1.31 -11.11 -8.16
CA THR A 338 0.06 -10.34 -8.33
C THR A 338 -1.16 -11.15 -7.91
N TRP A 339 -1.31 -12.38 -8.40
CA TRP A 339 -2.43 -13.22 -7.97
C TRP A 339 -2.28 -13.67 -6.52
N ALA A 340 -1.05 -13.88 -6.05
CA ALA A 340 -0.78 -14.33 -4.69
C ALA A 340 -1.11 -13.24 -3.66
N TYR A 341 -0.71 -12.00 -3.91
CA TYR A 341 -1.10 -10.85 -3.10
C TYR A 341 -2.59 -10.55 -3.24
N GLY A 342 -3.17 -10.67 -4.43
CA GLY A 342 -4.62 -10.55 -4.65
C GLY A 342 -5.42 -11.55 -3.82
N GLN A 343 -4.97 -12.81 -3.75
CA GLN A 343 -5.56 -13.84 -2.89
C GLN A 343 -5.39 -13.50 -1.39
N PHE A 344 -4.19 -13.10 -0.99
CA PHE A 344 -3.92 -12.66 0.38
C PHE A 344 -4.84 -11.50 0.80
N LEU A 345 -5.05 -10.52 -0.09
CA LEU A 345 -5.93 -9.38 0.11
C LEU A 345 -7.42 -9.77 0.11
N ASP A 346 -7.87 -10.67 -0.78
CA ASP A 346 -9.24 -11.21 -0.73
C ASP A 346 -9.51 -11.84 0.63
N HIS A 347 -8.51 -12.53 1.18
CA HIS A 347 -8.58 -13.18 2.47
C HIS A 347 -8.51 -12.21 3.66
N ASP A 348 -8.23 -10.93 3.43
CA ASP A 348 -8.32 -9.87 4.43
C ASP A 348 -9.72 -9.25 4.51
N ILE A 349 -10.41 -9.19 3.37
CA ILE A 349 -11.64 -8.40 3.23
C ILE A 349 -12.91 -9.25 3.03
N SER A 350 -12.80 -10.49 2.55
CA SER A 350 -13.97 -11.31 2.26
C SER A 350 -13.83 -12.81 2.57
N LEU A 351 -14.85 -13.35 3.24
CA LEU A 351 -15.06 -14.78 3.49
C LEU A 351 -16.56 -15.07 3.56
N SER A 352 -17.08 -15.77 2.54
CA SER A 352 -18.45 -16.27 2.54
C SER A 352 -18.46 -17.76 2.90
N PRO A 353 -18.93 -18.16 4.09
CA PRO A 353 -18.90 -19.54 4.53
C PRO A 353 -19.73 -20.49 3.68
N GLU A 354 -19.24 -21.70 3.51
CA GLU A 354 -20.05 -22.83 3.04
C GLU A 354 -20.69 -23.54 4.22
N VAL A 355 -21.89 -24.09 4.01
CA VAL A 355 -22.51 -24.97 5.01
C VAL A 355 -21.55 -26.12 5.39
N SER A 356 -21.57 -26.55 6.66
CA SER A 356 -20.77 -27.71 7.09
C SER A 356 -21.14 -28.95 6.28
N ARG A 357 -20.23 -29.93 6.14
CA ARG A 357 -20.53 -31.18 5.40
C ARG A 357 -21.75 -31.91 5.98
N GLU A 358 -21.96 -31.80 7.29
CA GLU A 358 -23.08 -32.39 8.03
C GLU A 358 -24.40 -31.69 7.69
N ILE A 359 -24.43 -30.36 7.64
CA ILE A 359 -25.60 -29.57 7.22
C ILE A 359 -25.89 -29.82 5.73
N ALA A 360 -24.84 -29.81 4.89
CA ALA A 360 -24.95 -30.05 3.46
C ALA A 360 -25.68 -31.36 3.12
N THR A 361 -25.43 -32.41 3.92
CA THR A 361 -26.05 -33.74 3.76
C THR A 361 -27.40 -33.84 4.48
N SER A 362 -27.51 -33.41 5.74
CA SER A 362 -28.75 -33.56 6.52
C SER A 362 -29.90 -32.68 6.02
N GLU A 363 -29.61 -31.50 5.49
CA GLU A 363 -30.60 -30.54 5.00
C GLU A 363 -30.70 -30.50 3.46
N ASN A 364 -29.97 -31.36 2.76
CA ASN A 364 -29.89 -31.38 1.30
C ASN A 364 -29.46 -30.02 0.70
N ARG A 365 -28.51 -29.35 1.36
CA ARG A 365 -27.92 -28.07 0.97
C ARG A 365 -26.63 -28.26 0.14
N SER A 366 -26.72 -29.13 -0.87
CA SER A 366 -25.65 -29.39 -1.84
C SER A 366 -26.18 -29.24 -3.26
N PHE A 367 -25.37 -28.63 -4.12
CA PHE A 367 -25.62 -28.50 -5.55
C PHE A 367 -24.68 -29.41 -6.33
N ILE A 368 -25.15 -29.87 -7.49
CA ILE A 368 -24.39 -30.73 -8.38
C ILE A 368 -24.31 -30.07 -9.76
N ILE A 369 -23.12 -30.10 -10.34
CA ILE A 369 -22.88 -29.73 -11.73
C ILE A 369 -22.64 -31.04 -12.48
N PRO A 370 -23.59 -31.50 -13.30
CA PRO A 370 -23.42 -32.72 -14.09
C PRO A 370 -22.24 -32.59 -15.07
N VAL A 371 -21.38 -33.62 -15.15
CA VAL A 371 -20.36 -33.71 -16.19
C VAL A 371 -21.03 -34.13 -17.51
N PRO A 372 -20.86 -33.36 -18.60
CA PRO A 372 -21.53 -33.65 -19.87
C PRO A 372 -21.04 -34.96 -20.50
N SER A 373 -21.88 -35.57 -21.36
CA SER A 373 -21.57 -36.88 -21.97
C SER A 373 -20.37 -36.85 -22.93
N ASN A 374 -20.02 -35.67 -23.42
CA ASN A 374 -18.91 -35.39 -24.33
C ASN A 374 -17.79 -34.59 -23.64
N ASP A 375 -17.68 -34.63 -22.30
CA ASP A 375 -16.60 -33.96 -21.59
C ASP A 375 -15.22 -34.49 -22.06
N PRO A 376 -14.26 -33.60 -22.37
CA PRO A 376 -12.97 -34.00 -22.89
C PRO A 376 -12.03 -34.59 -21.83
N VAL A 377 -12.25 -34.30 -20.54
CA VAL A 377 -11.30 -34.60 -19.46
C VAL A 377 -11.93 -35.39 -18.33
N LEU A 378 -13.07 -34.95 -17.82
CA LEU A 378 -13.75 -35.59 -16.69
C LEU A 378 -14.62 -36.75 -17.17
N THR A 379 -14.69 -37.82 -16.37
CA THR A 379 -15.47 -39.01 -16.71
C THR A 379 -16.96 -38.68 -16.88
N PRO A 380 -17.55 -38.93 -18.08
CA PRO A 380 -18.97 -38.74 -18.32
C PRO A 380 -19.86 -39.47 -17.31
N GLY A 381 -20.87 -38.78 -16.78
CA GLY A 381 -21.80 -39.31 -15.78
C GLY A 381 -21.37 -39.08 -14.32
N ASN A 382 -20.15 -38.59 -14.08
CA ASN A 382 -19.76 -38.03 -12.78
C ASN A 382 -20.44 -36.67 -12.54
N VAL A 383 -20.31 -36.16 -11.31
CA VAL A 383 -20.79 -34.83 -10.91
C VAL A 383 -19.68 -34.06 -10.19
N ILE A 384 -19.66 -32.74 -10.37
CA ILE A 384 -18.88 -31.83 -9.53
C ILE A 384 -19.83 -31.33 -8.44
N ALA A 385 -19.49 -31.58 -7.18
CA ALA A 385 -20.34 -31.22 -6.04
C ALA A 385 -19.90 -29.90 -5.41
N LEU A 386 -20.88 -29.10 -5.00
CA LEU A 386 -20.68 -27.80 -4.35
C LEU A 386 -21.62 -27.68 -3.14
N ARG A 387 -21.10 -27.26 -1.98
CA ARG A 387 -21.94 -26.98 -0.80
C ARG A 387 -22.60 -25.61 -0.94
N ASP A 388 -23.83 -25.47 -0.47
CA ASP A 388 -24.53 -24.17 -0.43
C ASP A 388 -23.72 -23.14 0.38
N THR A 389 -23.91 -21.86 0.07
CA THR A 389 -23.36 -20.77 0.90
C THR A 389 -24.25 -20.57 2.11
N GLU A 390 -23.65 -20.44 3.30
CA GLU A 390 -24.40 -20.15 4.52
C GLU A 390 -25.01 -18.74 4.41
N PHE A 391 -26.23 -18.58 4.92
CA PHE A 391 -26.94 -17.30 4.87
C PHE A 391 -27.72 -17.07 6.17
N GLU A 392 -27.99 -15.81 6.49
CA GLU A 392 -28.63 -15.41 7.73
C GLU A 392 -29.95 -16.18 7.97
N PRO A 393 -30.13 -16.83 9.14
CA PRO A 393 -31.37 -17.53 9.47
C PRO A 393 -32.60 -16.62 9.36
N GLY A 394 -33.67 -17.14 8.75
CA GLY A 394 -34.91 -16.39 8.53
C GLY A 394 -34.92 -15.53 7.26
N THR A 395 -33.82 -15.47 6.50
CA THR A 395 -33.76 -14.85 5.17
C THR A 395 -33.99 -15.89 4.06
N GLY A 396 -34.08 -15.45 2.80
CA GLY A 396 -34.36 -16.35 1.68
C GLY A 396 -35.77 -16.95 1.68
N THR A 397 -36.76 -16.17 2.16
CA THR A 397 -38.16 -16.62 2.33
C THR A 397 -39.16 -15.95 1.37
N SER A 398 -38.82 -14.80 0.80
CA SER A 398 -39.67 -14.06 -0.16
C SER A 398 -38.83 -13.04 -0.93
N SER A 399 -39.33 -12.48 -2.03
CA SER A 399 -38.60 -11.47 -2.83
C SER A 399 -38.27 -10.19 -2.06
N SER A 400 -39.04 -9.84 -1.04
CA SER A 400 -38.72 -8.74 -0.11
C SER A 400 -37.72 -9.13 0.99
N ASN A 401 -37.40 -10.41 1.11
CA ASN A 401 -36.45 -10.97 2.07
C ASN A 401 -35.61 -12.10 1.42
N PRO A 402 -34.78 -11.75 0.43
CA PRO A 402 -33.88 -12.69 -0.24
C PRO A 402 -32.81 -13.21 0.73
N ARG A 403 -32.05 -14.24 0.32
CA ARG A 403 -30.91 -14.73 1.12
C ARG A 403 -29.93 -13.60 1.37
N ARG A 404 -29.52 -13.42 2.63
CA ARG A 404 -28.48 -12.48 3.04
C ARG A 404 -27.24 -13.25 3.46
N ILE A 405 -26.12 -12.96 2.82
CA ILE A 405 -24.88 -13.70 3.02
C ILE A 405 -23.99 -12.87 3.97
N PRO A 406 -23.58 -13.42 5.12
CA PRO A 406 -22.61 -12.76 5.99
C PRO A 406 -21.21 -12.79 5.36
N ASN A 407 -20.43 -11.77 5.65
CA ASN A 407 -18.98 -11.80 5.55
C ASN A 407 -18.44 -12.24 6.92
N GLU A 408 -17.77 -13.39 7.03
CA GLU A 408 -17.28 -13.89 8.32
C GLU A 408 -16.12 -13.07 8.89
N ILE A 409 -15.38 -12.38 8.03
CA ILE A 409 -14.26 -11.53 8.40
C ILE A 409 -14.61 -10.04 8.25
N THR A 410 -13.73 -9.16 8.72
CA THR A 410 -13.88 -7.71 8.54
C THR A 410 -13.92 -7.37 7.04
N ALA A 411 -14.57 -6.26 6.67
CA ALA A 411 -14.54 -5.76 5.30
C ALA A 411 -13.28 -4.92 5.02
N TRP A 412 -12.53 -4.55 6.06
CA TRP A 412 -11.48 -3.56 6.02
C TRP A 412 -10.16 -4.17 5.56
N ILE A 413 -9.30 -3.35 4.95
CA ILE A 413 -7.89 -3.72 4.74
C ILE A 413 -7.17 -3.39 6.05
N ASP A 414 -7.34 -4.25 7.04
CA ASP A 414 -6.88 -4.08 8.43
C ASP A 414 -5.98 -5.22 8.91
N GLY A 415 -5.49 -6.04 7.98
CA GLY A 415 -4.60 -7.17 8.27
C GLY A 415 -5.27 -8.25 9.11
N SER A 416 -6.60 -8.36 9.10
CA SER A 416 -7.33 -9.48 9.69
C SER A 416 -6.84 -10.85 9.18
N ASN A 417 -6.28 -10.91 7.98
CA ASN A 417 -5.61 -12.11 7.46
C ASN A 417 -4.28 -12.46 8.20
N VAL A 418 -3.67 -11.50 8.90
CA VAL A 418 -2.48 -11.68 9.77
C VAL A 418 -2.89 -11.79 11.24
N TYR A 419 -3.80 -10.92 11.70
CA TYR A 419 -4.14 -10.73 13.12
C TYR A 419 -5.42 -11.45 13.56
N GLY A 420 -6.24 -11.90 12.62
CA GLY A 420 -7.55 -12.49 12.85
C GLY A 420 -8.67 -11.44 12.89
N SER A 421 -9.90 -11.90 12.64
CA SER A 421 -11.13 -11.12 12.79
C SER A 421 -11.80 -11.28 14.17
N GLU A 422 -11.19 -12.06 15.07
CA GLU A 422 -11.72 -12.37 16.39
C GLU A 422 -10.62 -12.37 17.45
N ALA A 423 -10.95 -11.88 18.66
CA ALA A 423 -9.99 -11.75 19.76
C ALA A 423 -9.40 -13.10 20.21
N GLU A 424 -10.19 -14.18 20.17
CA GLU A 424 -9.71 -15.53 20.51
C GLU A 424 -8.65 -16.02 19.53
N ARG A 425 -8.89 -15.83 18.23
CA ARG A 425 -7.90 -16.17 17.20
C ARG A 425 -6.64 -15.33 17.36
N LEU A 426 -6.75 -14.01 17.54
CA LEU A 426 -5.58 -13.16 17.79
C LEU A 426 -4.76 -13.63 19.00
N ALA A 427 -5.44 -14.00 20.10
CA ALA A 427 -4.76 -14.47 21.30
C ALA A 427 -3.94 -15.76 21.04
N SER A 428 -4.36 -16.60 20.09
CA SER A 428 -3.61 -17.79 19.68
C SER A 428 -2.40 -17.48 18.78
N LEU A 429 -2.32 -16.27 18.22
CA LEU A 429 -1.27 -15.82 17.32
C LEU A 429 -0.21 -14.97 18.03
N ARG A 430 -0.54 -14.36 19.18
CA ARG A 430 0.38 -13.50 19.94
C ARG A 430 1.32 -14.28 20.86
N ALA A 431 2.56 -13.79 20.95
CA ALA A 431 3.52 -14.28 21.93
C ALA A 431 3.32 -13.67 23.32
N PHE A 432 2.62 -12.54 23.42
CA PHE A 432 2.46 -11.73 24.64
C PHE A 432 3.80 -11.39 25.31
N SER A 433 4.82 -11.21 24.49
CA SER A 433 6.16 -10.81 24.89
C SER A 433 6.83 -10.02 23.77
N GLY A 434 7.32 -8.82 24.08
CA GLY A 434 8.00 -7.94 23.13
C GLY A 434 7.14 -7.41 22.00
N GLY A 435 5.82 -7.47 22.14
CA GLY A 435 4.84 -7.08 21.12
C GLY A 435 4.78 -8.02 19.92
N ARG A 436 5.26 -9.27 20.04
CA ARG A 436 5.46 -10.18 18.90
C ARG A 436 4.29 -11.11 18.61
N LEU A 437 4.22 -11.57 17.37
CA LEU A 437 3.48 -12.75 16.93
C LEU A 437 4.33 -14.02 17.09
N LEU A 438 3.67 -15.15 17.35
CA LEU A 438 4.27 -16.48 17.42
C LEU A 438 4.77 -16.91 16.04
N VAL A 439 5.86 -17.66 16.03
CA VAL A 439 6.44 -18.28 14.84
C VAL A 439 6.90 -19.70 15.15
N SER A 440 6.92 -20.56 14.14
CA SER A 440 7.50 -21.91 14.24
C SER A 440 8.97 -21.93 13.82
N GLU A 441 9.56 -23.14 13.79
CA GLU A 441 10.87 -23.38 13.18
C GLU A 441 10.94 -22.80 11.76
N GLY A 442 12.11 -22.24 11.40
CA GLY A 442 12.32 -21.53 10.14
C GLY A 442 11.75 -20.11 10.12
N ASN A 443 11.32 -19.56 11.26
CA ASN A 443 10.63 -18.26 11.33
C ASN A 443 9.40 -18.25 10.41
N LEU A 444 8.63 -19.34 10.43
CA LEU A 444 7.39 -19.54 9.67
C LEU A 444 6.17 -19.30 10.57
N LEU A 445 4.97 -19.34 9.99
CA LEU A 445 3.72 -19.26 10.75
C LEU A 445 3.66 -20.28 11.91
N PRO A 446 2.97 -19.95 13.01
CA PRO A 446 2.79 -20.89 14.11
C PRO A 446 2.01 -22.14 13.63
N ILE A 447 2.31 -23.30 14.22
CA ILE A 447 1.63 -24.56 13.89
C ILE A 447 0.46 -24.75 14.85
N GLN A 448 -0.70 -25.16 14.33
CA GLN A 448 -1.87 -25.47 15.16
C GLN A 448 -1.53 -26.53 16.22
N PRO A 449 -1.72 -26.25 17.52
CA PRO A 449 -1.59 -27.27 18.55
C PRO A 449 -2.61 -28.41 18.33
N PRO A 450 -2.25 -29.69 18.54
CA PRO A 450 -3.15 -30.82 18.28
C PRO A 450 -4.51 -30.79 19.01
N ASP A 451 -4.55 -30.11 20.18
CA ASP A 451 -5.74 -30.00 21.03
C ASP A 451 -6.43 -28.62 20.91
N ALA A 452 -5.98 -27.74 20.01
CA ALA A 452 -6.55 -26.40 19.84
C ALA A 452 -7.81 -26.43 18.97
N ASP A 453 -8.93 -25.94 19.50
CA ASP A 453 -10.21 -25.78 18.80
C ASP A 453 -10.23 -24.49 17.97
N LEU A 454 -9.29 -24.37 17.03
CA LEU A 454 -9.18 -23.24 16.11
C LEU A 454 -9.54 -23.71 14.69
N PRO A 455 -10.58 -23.14 14.05
CA PRO A 455 -11.00 -23.58 12.73
C PRO A 455 -9.94 -23.22 11.68
N ASN A 456 -9.51 -24.18 10.87
CA ASN A 456 -8.71 -23.95 9.67
C ASN A 456 -9.35 -24.70 8.52
N ASP A 457 -9.33 -24.11 7.32
CA ASP A 457 -9.74 -24.85 6.13
C ASP A 457 -8.71 -25.95 5.85
N ASN A 458 -9.20 -27.18 5.83
CA ASN A 458 -8.41 -28.39 5.63
C ASN A 458 -8.90 -29.19 4.41
N ALA A 459 -9.65 -28.55 3.51
CA ALA A 459 -10.32 -29.22 2.40
C ALA A 459 -9.40 -30.13 1.57
N GLY A 460 -8.14 -29.73 1.34
CA GLY A 460 -7.14 -30.52 0.61
C GLY A 460 -6.21 -31.39 1.47
N ALA A 461 -6.28 -31.33 2.80
CA ALA A 461 -5.39 -32.09 3.69
C ALA A 461 -6.03 -32.44 5.06
N PRO A 462 -7.18 -33.14 5.09
CA PRO A 462 -7.90 -33.40 6.33
C PRO A 462 -7.06 -34.23 7.32
N GLY A 463 -6.95 -33.73 8.56
CA GLY A 463 -6.24 -34.42 9.66
C GLY A 463 -4.71 -34.27 9.65
N ARG A 464 -4.14 -33.45 8.76
CA ARG A 464 -2.73 -33.06 8.82
C ARG A 464 -2.54 -31.83 9.73
N PRO A 465 -1.36 -31.66 10.36
CA PRO A 465 -1.00 -30.39 10.99
C PRO A 465 -1.04 -29.25 9.96
N LEU A 466 -1.56 -28.10 10.36
CA LEU A 466 -1.66 -26.89 9.54
C LEU A 466 -1.01 -25.71 10.27
N PHE A 467 -0.56 -24.72 9.52
CA PHE A 467 -0.23 -23.42 10.08
C PHE A 467 -1.50 -22.71 10.58
N ILE A 468 -1.34 -21.84 11.57
CA ILE A 468 -2.36 -20.87 11.99
C ILE A 468 -1.91 -19.47 11.60
N ALA A 469 -2.79 -18.72 10.95
CA ALA A 469 -2.66 -17.30 10.64
C ALA A 469 -3.95 -16.57 11.04
N GLY A 470 -4.08 -15.28 10.74
CA GLY A 470 -5.31 -14.53 10.98
C GLY A 470 -6.51 -15.10 10.21
N ASP A 471 -6.33 -15.45 8.93
CA ASP A 471 -7.34 -16.09 8.10
C ASP A 471 -7.25 -17.63 8.13
N VAL A 472 -8.39 -18.30 7.97
CA VAL A 472 -8.53 -19.77 8.03
C VAL A 472 -7.98 -20.50 6.80
N ARG A 473 -7.76 -19.80 5.68
CA ARG A 473 -7.37 -20.34 4.37
C ARG A 473 -5.87 -20.21 4.08
N ALA A 474 -5.06 -19.74 5.03
CA ALA A 474 -3.63 -19.49 4.83
C ALA A 474 -2.79 -20.70 4.36
N ASN A 475 -3.34 -21.92 4.46
CA ASN A 475 -2.69 -23.17 4.04
C ASN A 475 -3.12 -23.65 2.64
N GLU A 476 -3.97 -22.90 1.93
CA GLU A 476 -4.53 -23.33 0.65
C GLU A 476 -3.43 -23.63 -0.38
N ASN A 477 -2.42 -22.78 -0.46
CA ASN A 477 -1.20 -23.04 -1.21
C ASN A 477 0.06 -22.46 -0.54
N ILE A 478 1.24 -22.94 -0.96
CA ILE A 478 2.54 -22.56 -0.36
C ILE A 478 2.95 -21.10 -0.63
N VAL A 479 2.49 -20.50 -1.73
CA VAL A 479 2.79 -19.09 -2.04
C VAL A 479 2.00 -18.19 -1.09
N LEU A 480 0.72 -18.50 -0.88
CA LEU A 480 -0.13 -17.80 0.08
C LEU A 480 0.44 -17.90 1.50
N SER A 481 0.83 -19.09 1.96
CA SER A 481 1.45 -19.24 3.29
C SER A 481 2.80 -18.51 3.41
N SER A 482 3.53 -18.36 2.30
CA SER A 482 4.76 -17.56 2.24
C SER A 482 4.48 -16.06 2.42
N ILE A 483 3.42 -15.52 1.81
CA ILE A 483 3.01 -14.11 1.99
C ILE A 483 2.48 -13.87 3.41
N HIS A 484 1.67 -14.77 3.96
CA HIS A 484 1.27 -14.67 5.38
C HIS A 484 2.49 -14.66 6.30
N THR A 485 3.48 -15.54 6.05
CA THR A 485 4.73 -15.56 6.81
C THR A 485 5.49 -14.23 6.66
N LEU A 486 5.56 -13.67 5.46
CA LEU A 486 6.24 -12.40 5.19
C LEU A 486 5.71 -11.27 6.06
N PHE A 487 4.39 -11.10 6.15
CA PHE A 487 3.79 -10.05 6.97
C PHE A 487 3.84 -10.32 8.48
N VAL A 488 3.90 -11.59 8.91
CA VAL A 488 4.22 -11.93 10.32
C VAL A 488 5.66 -11.56 10.66
N ARG A 489 6.60 -11.79 9.74
CA ARG A 489 8.00 -11.37 9.91
C ARG A 489 8.12 -9.85 9.97
N GLU A 490 7.43 -9.12 9.10
CA GLU A 490 7.45 -7.65 9.14
C GLU A 490 6.91 -7.11 10.46
N HIS A 491 5.79 -7.66 10.97
CA HIS A 491 5.29 -7.30 12.29
C HIS A 491 6.35 -7.51 13.38
N ASN A 492 6.99 -8.68 13.38
CA ASN A 492 8.00 -9.02 14.39
C ASN A 492 9.26 -8.16 14.27
N ARG A 493 9.67 -7.79 13.05
CA ARG A 493 10.78 -6.85 12.81
C ARG A 493 10.45 -5.48 13.38
N LEU A 494 9.27 -4.94 13.06
CA LEU A 494 8.77 -3.67 13.60
C LEU A 494 8.68 -3.71 15.13
N ALA A 495 8.16 -4.79 15.71
CA ALA A 495 8.06 -4.95 17.16
C ALA A 495 9.45 -4.99 17.83
N ASP A 496 10.41 -5.71 17.26
CA ASP A 496 11.79 -5.77 17.77
C ASP A 496 12.47 -4.38 17.70
N GLU A 497 12.27 -3.64 16.61
CA GLU A 497 12.80 -2.28 16.44
C GLU A 497 12.14 -1.26 17.39
N LEU A 498 10.81 -1.27 17.51
CA LEU A 498 10.07 -0.42 18.43
C LEU A 498 10.47 -0.70 19.88
N SER A 499 10.62 -1.97 20.26
CA SER A 499 11.08 -2.38 21.60
C SER A 499 12.48 -1.87 21.92
N ALA A 500 13.36 -1.80 20.91
CA ALA A 500 14.72 -1.26 21.08
C ALA A 500 14.73 0.26 21.31
N VAL A 501 13.78 0.99 20.74
CA VAL A 501 13.67 2.45 20.82
C VAL A 501 12.89 2.91 22.03
N HIS A 502 11.83 2.17 22.37
CA HIS A 502 10.89 2.47 23.45
C HIS A 502 10.95 1.37 24.53
N PRO A 503 12.07 1.27 25.28
CA PRO A 503 12.24 0.25 26.31
C PRO A 503 11.25 0.36 27.48
N ASP A 504 10.55 1.49 27.57
CA ASP A 504 9.49 1.81 28.51
C ASP A 504 8.10 1.35 28.07
N TRP A 505 7.89 1.03 26.78
CA TRP A 505 6.62 0.53 26.31
C TRP A 505 6.38 -0.91 26.74
N ASN A 506 5.13 -1.20 27.10
CA ASN A 506 4.71 -2.57 27.39
C ASN A 506 4.42 -3.37 26.10
N ASP A 507 4.22 -4.69 26.26
CA ASP A 507 3.92 -5.60 25.15
C ASP A 507 2.76 -5.14 24.27
N GLU A 508 1.69 -4.62 24.87
CA GLU A 508 0.49 -4.20 24.15
C GLU A 508 0.74 -2.95 23.31
N GLN A 509 1.48 -1.97 23.85
CA GLN A 509 1.84 -0.74 23.12
C GLN A 509 2.71 -1.07 21.90
N ILE A 510 3.73 -1.92 22.08
CA ILE A 510 4.60 -2.36 20.98
C ILE A 510 3.79 -3.14 19.94
N PHE A 511 2.98 -4.10 20.38
CA PHE A 511 2.14 -4.92 19.49
C PHE A 511 1.21 -4.05 18.64
N GLN A 512 0.47 -3.13 19.25
CA GLN A 512 -0.49 -2.30 18.53
C GLN A 512 0.19 -1.35 17.56
N ARG A 513 1.33 -0.76 17.95
CA ARG A 513 2.06 0.13 17.05
C ARG A 513 2.67 -0.62 15.86
N ALA A 514 3.27 -1.79 16.10
CA ALA A 514 3.76 -2.66 15.02
C ALA A 514 2.62 -3.10 14.10
N ARG A 515 1.45 -3.44 14.67
CA ARG A 515 0.24 -3.77 13.91
C ARG A 515 -0.24 -2.60 13.05
N GLN A 516 -0.33 -1.38 13.59
CA GLN A 516 -0.75 -0.20 12.84
C GLN A 516 0.16 0.08 11.64
N ILE A 517 1.49 0.05 11.84
CA ILE A 517 2.46 0.30 10.76
C ILE A 517 2.35 -0.78 9.68
N ASN A 518 2.27 -2.05 10.08
CA ASN A 518 2.18 -3.17 9.14
C ASN A 518 0.87 -3.12 8.32
N ILE A 519 -0.26 -2.77 8.95
CA ILE A 519 -1.53 -2.52 8.26
C ILE A 519 -1.39 -1.36 7.27
N ALA A 520 -0.77 -0.25 7.70
CA ALA A 520 -0.57 0.91 6.83
C ALA A 520 0.30 0.58 5.60
N GLN A 521 1.33 -0.25 5.76
CA GLN A 521 2.13 -0.77 4.65
C GLN A 521 1.27 -1.63 3.72
N MET A 522 0.42 -2.52 4.23
CA MET A 522 -0.52 -3.31 3.42
C MET A 522 -1.51 -2.42 2.64
N GLN A 523 -2.07 -1.40 3.29
CA GLN A 523 -2.94 -0.41 2.65
C GLN A 523 -2.19 0.34 1.55
N ASN A 524 -0.96 0.80 1.80
CA ASN A 524 -0.14 1.49 0.81
C ASN A 524 0.14 0.61 -0.41
N ILE A 525 0.61 -0.62 -0.20
CA ILE A 525 0.88 -1.59 -1.27
C ILE A 525 -0.39 -1.85 -2.08
N THR A 526 -1.54 -2.00 -1.43
CA THR A 526 -2.82 -2.22 -2.12
C THR A 526 -3.20 -1.04 -3.01
N PHE A 527 -3.22 0.18 -2.47
CA PHE A 527 -3.77 1.35 -3.16
C PHE A 527 -2.80 2.02 -4.14
N ASN A 528 -1.49 1.92 -3.89
CA ASN A 528 -0.46 2.66 -4.63
C ASN A 528 0.48 1.75 -5.44
N GLU A 529 0.40 0.42 -5.30
CA GLU A 529 1.23 -0.53 -6.06
C GLU A 529 0.35 -1.55 -6.82
N TYR A 530 -0.40 -2.39 -6.10
CA TYR A 530 -1.20 -3.49 -6.65
C TYR A 530 -2.33 -3.01 -7.57
N LEU A 531 -3.21 -2.13 -7.09
CA LEU A 531 -4.37 -1.66 -7.87
C LEU A 531 -3.94 -0.84 -9.10
N PRO A 532 -3.00 0.13 -9.02
CA PRO A 532 -2.54 0.86 -10.20
C PRO A 532 -1.88 -0.05 -11.23
N THR A 533 -1.14 -1.08 -10.80
CA THR A 533 -0.52 -2.05 -11.72
C THR A 533 -1.60 -2.80 -12.51
N LEU A 534 -2.65 -3.29 -11.86
CA LEU A 534 -3.78 -3.98 -12.50
C LEU A 534 -4.64 -3.07 -13.39
N ILE A 535 -5.06 -1.93 -12.84
CA ILE A 535 -6.05 -1.03 -13.47
C ILE A 535 -5.39 -0.19 -14.56
N GLY A 536 -4.09 0.12 -14.44
CA GLY A 536 -3.36 0.93 -15.41
C GLY A 536 -3.34 2.43 -15.15
N GLU A 537 -3.99 2.87 -14.07
CA GLU A 537 -4.06 4.26 -13.66
C GLU A 537 -4.13 4.35 -12.13
N GLU A 538 -3.74 5.51 -11.60
CA GLU A 538 -3.91 5.79 -10.17
C GLU A 538 -5.40 5.93 -9.83
N LEU A 539 -5.77 5.45 -8.65
CA LEU A 539 -7.10 5.69 -8.10
C LEU A 539 -7.29 7.18 -7.77
N PRO A 540 -8.54 7.67 -7.72
CA PRO A 540 -8.80 9.06 -7.32
C PRO A 540 -8.13 9.42 -6.00
N ALA A 541 -7.49 10.59 -5.93
CA ALA A 541 -6.78 11.04 -4.73
C ALA A 541 -7.68 11.01 -3.49
N TYR A 542 -7.15 10.53 -2.36
CA TYR A 542 -7.86 10.47 -1.09
C TYR A 542 -8.33 11.86 -0.64
N GLN A 543 -9.59 11.97 -0.20
CA GLN A 543 -10.21 13.24 0.22
C GLN A 543 -10.50 13.30 1.72
N GLY A 544 -9.97 12.34 2.50
CA GLY A 544 -10.28 12.18 3.92
C GLY A 544 -11.42 11.19 4.17
N TYR A 545 -11.54 10.79 5.44
CA TYR A 545 -12.55 9.84 5.90
C TYR A 545 -13.97 10.41 5.74
N ASN A 546 -14.88 9.62 5.18
CA ASN A 546 -16.29 9.96 5.02
C ASN A 546 -17.19 8.92 5.72
N PRO A 547 -17.82 9.26 6.85
CA PRO A 547 -18.65 8.33 7.62
C PRO A 547 -19.96 7.93 6.92
N ASN A 548 -20.31 8.57 5.80
CA ASN A 548 -21.55 8.26 5.05
C ASN A 548 -21.34 7.21 3.96
N ILE A 549 -20.11 6.76 3.72
CA ILE A 549 -19.80 5.72 2.75
C ILE A 549 -20.15 4.35 3.34
N ASN A 550 -20.75 3.49 2.51
CA ASN A 550 -20.93 2.08 2.85
C ASN A 550 -19.69 1.27 2.37
N PRO A 551 -18.85 0.78 3.30
CA PRO A 551 -17.64 0.02 3.01
C PRO A 551 -17.92 -1.46 2.75
N GLN A 552 -19.13 -1.97 3.04
CA GLN A 552 -19.43 -3.40 2.96
C GLN A 552 -19.01 -3.97 1.60
N ILE A 553 -18.46 -5.18 1.62
CA ILE A 553 -18.08 -5.89 0.40
C ILE A 553 -19.33 -6.19 -0.40
N GLU A 554 -19.35 -5.74 -1.66
CA GLU A 554 -20.45 -6.02 -2.57
C GLU A 554 -20.45 -7.50 -2.95
N ARG A 555 -21.63 -8.12 -2.97
CA ARG A 555 -21.75 -9.54 -3.27
C ARG A 555 -21.17 -9.93 -4.63
N VAL A 556 -21.35 -9.07 -5.66
CA VAL A 556 -20.75 -9.31 -6.98
C VAL A 556 -19.23 -9.17 -6.97
N PHE A 557 -18.68 -8.32 -6.09
CA PHE A 557 -17.23 -8.18 -5.94
C PHE A 557 -16.62 -9.50 -5.44
N SER A 558 -17.08 -10.02 -4.30
CA SER A 558 -16.49 -11.23 -3.69
C SER A 558 -16.84 -12.53 -4.42
N THR A 559 -18.03 -12.61 -5.02
CA THR A 559 -18.50 -13.86 -5.66
C THR A 559 -18.10 -13.96 -7.13
N ALA A 560 -17.79 -12.85 -7.81
CA ALA A 560 -17.47 -12.85 -9.24
C ALA A 560 -16.23 -12.02 -9.59
N ALA A 561 -16.20 -10.72 -9.32
CA ALA A 561 -15.19 -9.83 -9.89
C ALA A 561 -13.78 -10.10 -9.32
N PHE A 562 -13.62 -10.17 -8.00
CA PHE A 562 -12.30 -10.35 -7.37
C PHE A 562 -11.79 -11.81 -7.43
N ARG A 563 -12.55 -12.70 -8.07
CA ARG A 563 -12.12 -14.04 -8.46
C ARG A 563 -11.30 -14.05 -9.76
N LEU A 564 -11.00 -12.88 -10.31
CA LEU A 564 -10.12 -12.73 -11.47
C LEU A 564 -8.76 -13.41 -11.23
N GLY A 565 -8.25 -13.43 -10.00
CA GLY A 565 -6.97 -14.11 -9.67
C GLY A 565 -6.92 -15.59 -10.05
N HIS A 566 -8.06 -16.28 -10.18
CA HIS A 566 -8.09 -17.67 -10.62
C HIS A 566 -7.63 -17.89 -12.07
N THR A 567 -7.70 -16.85 -12.90
CA THR A 567 -7.28 -16.91 -14.31
C THR A 567 -5.79 -16.60 -14.48
N GLN A 568 -5.17 -16.03 -13.44
CA GLN A 568 -3.79 -15.56 -13.43
C GLN A 568 -2.76 -16.63 -13.03
N LEU A 569 -3.24 -17.81 -12.61
CA LEU A 569 -2.43 -18.89 -12.06
C LEU A 569 -1.59 -19.57 -13.14
N SER A 570 -0.32 -19.80 -12.84
CA SER A 570 0.62 -20.55 -13.68
C SER A 570 0.69 -22.03 -13.25
N SER A 571 0.92 -22.96 -14.19
CA SER A 571 0.96 -24.41 -13.88
C SER A 571 2.17 -24.82 -13.03
N ALA A 572 3.20 -23.99 -12.98
CA ALA A 572 4.39 -24.18 -12.16
C ALA A 572 4.65 -22.95 -11.29
N ILE A 573 5.06 -23.19 -10.04
CA ILE A 573 5.56 -22.18 -9.10
C ILE A 573 7.08 -22.22 -9.18
N GLU A 574 7.65 -21.23 -9.84
CA GLU A 574 9.09 -21.08 -9.96
C GLU A 574 9.75 -20.81 -8.59
N ARG A 575 10.96 -21.33 -8.44
CA ARG A 575 11.81 -21.11 -7.27
C ARG A 575 13.22 -20.82 -7.77
N LEU A 576 13.75 -19.67 -7.35
CA LEU A 576 15.07 -19.21 -7.78
C LEU A 576 16.04 -19.21 -6.61
N ASN A 577 17.34 -19.28 -6.90
CA ASN A 577 18.45 -18.95 -6.01
C ASN A 577 18.77 -17.44 -6.10
N PRO A 578 19.57 -16.87 -5.18
CA PRO A 578 19.89 -15.45 -5.20
C PRO A 578 20.60 -14.96 -6.48
N ASP A 579 21.13 -15.86 -7.29
CA ASP A 579 21.82 -15.60 -8.56
C ASP A 579 20.91 -15.79 -9.79
N GLY A 580 19.59 -15.91 -9.60
CA GLY A 580 18.62 -16.09 -10.70
C GLY A 580 18.55 -17.52 -11.25
N THR A 581 19.40 -18.45 -10.80
CA THR A 581 19.33 -19.85 -11.23
C THR A 581 18.19 -20.60 -10.52
N SER A 582 17.66 -21.67 -11.14
CA SER A 582 16.62 -22.46 -10.47
C SER A 582 17.12 -23.10 -9.17
N SER A 583 16.30 -23.04 -8.10
CA SER A 583 16.59 -23.66 -6.81
C SER A 583 16.76 -25.17 -6.91
N GLU A 584 17.42 -25.77 -5.91
CA GLU A 584 17.48 -27.23 -5.77
C GLU A 584 16.06 -27.82 -5.75
N GLY A 585 15.81 -28.81 -6.61
CA GLY A 585 14.49 -29.42 -6.80
C GLY A 585 13.60 -28.72 -7.85
N GLY A 586 14.00 -27.57 -8.40
CA GLY A 586 13.29 -26.85 -9.45
C GLY A 586 11.92 -26.30 -9.06
N SER A 587 11.12 -25.91 -10.04
CA SER A 587 9.76 -25.40 -9.83
C SER A 587 8.84 -26.46 -9.22
N LEU A 588 7.88 -26.03 -8.40
CA LEU A 588 6.80 -26.90 -7.90
C LEU A 588 5.69 -26.95 -8.94
N THR A 589 5.08 -28.11 -9.14
CA THR A 589 3.78 -28.16 -9.84
C THR A 589 2.72 -27.49 -8.97
N LEU A 590 1.68 -26.92 -9.58
CA LEU A 590 0.58 -26.34 -8.81
C LEU A 590 -0.06 -27.37 -7.85
N SER A 591 -0.12 -28.64 -8.25
CA SER A 591 -0.60 -29.73 -7.39
C SER A 591 0.24 -29.96 -6.12
N GLU A 592 1.56 -29.79 -6.20
CA GLU A 592 2.46 -29.88 -5.05
C GLU A 592 2.39 -28.63 -4.17
N SER A 593 1.96 -27.51 -4.74
CA SER A 593 1.82 -26.23 -4.03
C SER A 593 0.59 -26.19 -3.12
N PHE A 594 -0.46 -26.97 -3.42
CA PHE A 594 -1.73 -26.96 -2.69
C PHE A 594 -1.66 -27.76 -1.38
N PHE A 595 -2.09 -27.16 -0.27
CA PHE A 595 -2.09 -27.76 1.06
C PHE A 595 -0.81 -28.56 1.38
N PRO A 596 0.37 -27.93 1.24
CA PRO A 596 1.66 -28.61 1.35
C PRO A 596 1.85 -29.16 2.77
N ASP A 597 2.62 -30.23 2.89
CA ASP A 597 3.06 -30.69 4.21
C ASP A 597 3.92 -29.60 4.88
N ILE A 598 3.75 -29.38 6.18
CA ILE A 598 4.53 -28.39 6.92
C ILE A 598 6.03 -28.66 6.79
N SER A 599 6.46 -29.92 6.74
CA SER A 599 7.87 -30.26 6.55
C SER A 599 8.44 -29.79 5.21
N LEU A 600 7.61 -29.77 4.15
CA LEU A 600 8.00 -29.18 2.87
C LEU A 600 8.18 -27.66 3.02
N SER A 601 7.22 -26.99 3.64
CA SER A 601 7.28 -25.54 3.88
C SER A 601 8.49 -25.14 4.73
N GLN A 602 8.81 -25.93 5.77
CA GLN A 602 10.01 -25.74 6.60
C GLN A 602 11.32 -25.95 5.84
N THR A 603 11.35 -26.91 4.91
CA THR A 603 12.53 -27.21 4.11
C THR A 603 12.79 -26.12 3.08
N LEU A 604 11.73 -25.66 2.41
CA LEU A 604 11.83 -24.66 1.34
C LEU A 604 11.99 -23.24 1.87
N GLY A 605 11.45 -22.93 3.05
CA GLY A 605 11.34 -21.55 3.51
C GLY A 605 10.47 -20.72 2.57
N ILE A 606 10.68 -19.40 2.56
CA ILE A 606 9.90 -18.47 1.73
C ILE A 606 10.71 -17.72 0.67
N SER A 607 12.04 -17.59 0.84
CA SER A 607 12.84 -16.68 0.01
C SER A 607 12.85 -17.08 -1.46
N ASP A 608 13.17 -18.35 -1.75
CA ASP A 608 13.23 -18.87 -3.13
C ASP A 608 11.87 -18.80 -3.84
N ILE A 609 10.80 -19.04 -3.09
CA ILE A 609 9.42 -18.97 -3.59
C ILE A 609 9.08 -17.53 -3.93
N LEU A 610 9.29 -16.58 -3.01
CA LEU A 610 8.97 -15.16 -3.23
C LEU A 610 9.83 -14.55 -4.36
N ARG A 611 11.12 -14.91 -4.47
CA ARG A 611 11.95 -14.53 -5.62
C ARG A 611 11.39 -15.09 -6.92
N GLY A 612 11.06 -16.38 -6.96
CA GLY A 612 10.53 -17.02 -8.16
C GLY A 612 9.19 -16.45 -8.61
N VAL A 613 8.24 -16.24 -7.70
CA VAL A 613 6.92 -15.68 -8.08
C VAL A 613 6.96 -14.18 -8.40
N ALA A 614 7.91 -13.42 -7.83
CA ALA A 614 8.15 -12.04 -8.27
C ALA A 614 8.81 -12.00 -9.66
N SER A 615 9.66 -12.96 -10.00
CA SER A 615 10.44 -12.94 -11.25
C SER A 615 9.78 -13.67 -12.43
N SER A 616 8.58 -14.23 -12.23
CA SER A 616 7.89 -15.03 -13.25
C SER A 616 6.55 -14.42 -13.63
N SER A 617 6.19 -14.53 -14.91
CA SER A 617 4.96 -13.95 -15.44
C SER A 617 3.72 -14.66 -14.90
N SER A 618 2.71 -13.86 -14.57
CA SER A 618 1.32 -14.28 -14.38
C SER A 618 0.64 -14.51 -15.74
N GLN A 619 -0.43 -15.31 -15.72
CA GLN A 619 -1.29 -15.50 -16.89
C GLN A 619 -2.21 -14.29 -17.11
N ALA A 620 -2.66 -14.10 -18.35
CA ALA A 620 -3.55 -13.01 -18.74
C ALA A 620 -4.90 -13.05 -18.01
N ILE A 621 -5.46 -11.86 -17.72
CA ILE A 621 -6.79 -11.74 -17.12
C ILE A 621 -7.86 -11.87 -18.22
N ASP A 622 -8.29 -13.09 -18.49
CA ASP A 622 -9.37 -13.36 -19.43
C ASP A 622 -10.20 -14.61 -19.03
N ASN A 623 -10.92 -15.23 -19.98
CA ASN A 623 -11.68 -16.45 -19.68
C ASN A 623 -10.82 -17.72 -19.60
N ALA A 624 -9.58 -17.70 -20.10
CA ALA A 624 -8.71 -18.87 -20.22
C ALA A 624 -8.08 -19.22 -18.87
N VAL A 625 -8.22 -20.49 -18.45
CA VAL A 625 -7.74 -20.95 -17.14
C VAL A 625 -6.96 -22.24 -17.33
N ILE A 626 -5.79 -22.33 -16.70
CA ILE A 626 -4.93 -23.51 -16.75
C ILE A 626 -5.64 -24.78 -16.29
N GLU A 627 -5.26 -25.91 -16.89
CA GLU A 627 -5.94 -27.19 -16.68
C GLU A 627 -5.86 -27.67 -15.22
N ASP A 628 -4.78 -27.32 -14.53
CA ASP A 628 -4.50 -27.67 -13.13
C ASP A 628 -5.64 -27.29 -12.17
N VAL A 629 -6.30 -26.15 -12.40
CA VAL A 629 -7.46 -25.74 -11.58
C VAL A 629 -8.80 -25.89 -12.32
N ARG A 630 -8.78 -25.93 -13.65
CA ARG A 630 -10.00 -26.11 -14.47
C ARG A 630 -10.50 -27.55 -14.48
N SER A 631 -9.62 -28.54 -14.31
CA SER A 631 -10.04 -29.95 -14.26
C SER A 631 -9.26 -30.82 -13.30
N LEU A 632 -8.29 -30.29 -12.53
CA LEU A 632 -7.46 -31.08 -11.60
C LEU A 632 -7.51 -30.57 -10.14
N LEU A 633 -8.41 -29.63 -9.83
CA LEU A 633 -8.52 -29.01 -8.51
C LEU A 633 -8.90 -30.04 -7.42
N PHE A 634 -8.01 -30.24 -6.44
CA PHE A 634 -8.17 -31.08 -5.24
C PHE A 634 -8.66 -32.52 -5.47
N GLY A 635 -8.00 -33.27 -6.36
CA GLY A 635 -8.25 -34.70 -6.56
C GLY A 635 -7.44 -35.61 -5.60
N ASP A 636 -8.09 -36.23 -4.62
CA ASP A 636 -7.49 -37.27 -3.75
C ASP A 636 -7.25 -38.60 -4.50
N GLY A 637 -6.17 -38.68 -5.27
CA GLY A 637 -5.70 -39.92 -5.90
C GLY A 637 -6.35 -40.25 -7.25
N PRO A 638 -5.97 -41.39 -7.89
CA PRO A 638 -6.21 -41.65 -9.31
C PRO A 638 -7.68 -41.81 -9.73
N ASN A 639 -8.64 -41.73 -8.80
CA ASN A 639 -10.07 -41.87 -9.06
C ASN A 639 -10.96 -40.86 -8.29
N ALA A 640 -10.39 -39.89 -7.56
CA ALA A 640 -11.20 -38.81 -6.99
C ALA A 640 -11.62 -37.87 -8.13
N PRO A 641 -12.90 -37.46 -8.21
CA PRO A 641 -13.34 -36.55 -9.26
C PRO A 641 -12.68 -35.20 -9.01
N ALA A 642 -11.69 -34.88 -9.83
CA ALA A 642 -11.12 -33.55 -9.87
C ALA A 642 -12.21 -32.50 -10.11
N ARG A 643 -12.05 -31.34 -9.48
CA ARG A 643 -13.02 -30.24 -9.55
C ARG A 643 -12.60 -29.25 -10.63
N ASP A 644 -13.59 -28.50 -11.10
CA ASP A 644 -13.42 -27.43 -12.08
C ASP A 644 -13.71 -26.09 -11.40
N LEU A 645 -12.65 -25.31 -11.13
CA LEU A 645 -12.76 -24.03 -10.44
C LEU A 645 -13.65 -23.03 -11.20
N VAL A 646 -13.60 -23.03 -12.53
CA VAL A 646 -14.44 -22.15 -13.36
C VAL A 646 -15.91 -22.53 -13.23
N ALA A 647 -16.22 -23.82 -13.33
CA ALA A 647 -17.59 -24.30 -13.15
C ALA A 647 -18.10 -24.02 -11.73
N LEU A 648 -17.26 -24.16 -10.71
CA LEU A 648 -17.57 -23.80 -9.33
C LEU A 648 -17.84 -22.30 -9.17
N ASN A 649 -17.07 -21.42 -9.81
CA ASN A 649 -17.29 -19.97 -9.75
C ASN A 649 -18.62 -19.56 -10.39
N ILE A 650 -18.93 -20.10 -11.57
CA ILE A 650 -20.20 -19.87 -12.26
C ILE A 650 -21.37 -20.31 -11.38
N GLU A 651 -21.32 -21.54 -10.87
CA GLU A 651 -22.43 -22.10 -10.07
C GLU A 651 -22.56 -21.39 -8.72
N ARG A 652 -21.45 -20.99 -8.09
CA ARG A 652 -21.45 -20.18 -6.86
C ARG A 652 -22.12 -18.83 -7.10
N GLY A 653 -21.86 -18.18 -8.24
CA GLY A 653 -22.56 -16.96 -8.66
C GLY A 653 -24.08 -17.14 -8.73
N ARG A 654 -24.53 -18.25 -9.34
CA ARG A 654 -25.96 -18.60 -9.43
C ARG A 654 -26.59 -18.87 -8.07
N ILE A 655 -25.90 -19.60 -7.19
CA ILE A 655 -26.34 -19.91 -5.82
C ILE A 655 -26.44 -18.65 -4.94
N ASN A 656 -25.52 -17.70 -5.13
CA ASN A 656 -25.49 -16.46 -4.36
C ASN A 656 -26.39 -15.36 -4.93
N GLY A 657 -27.08 -15.65 -6.04
CA GLY A 657 -28.03 -14.73 -6.66
C GLY A 657 -27.36 -13.56 -7.36
N ILE A 658 -26.17 -13.75 -7.91
CA ILE A 658 -25.49 -12.74 -8.73
C ILE A 658 -26.26 -12.55 -10.03
N ALA A 659 -26.51 -11.28 -10.39
CA ALA A 659 -27.19 -10.93 -11.62
C ALA A 659 -26.41 -11.31 -12.88
N ASP A 660 -27.10 -11.31 -14.02
CA ASP A 660 -26.45 -11.36 -15.33
C ASP A 660 -25.49 -10.20 -15.54
N TYR A 661 -24.48 -10.43 -16.37
CA TYR A 661 -23.45 -9.48 -16.75
C TYR A 661 -23.99 -8.09 -17.14
N ASN A 662 -25.06 -8.01 -17.93
CA ASN A 662 -25.61 -6.75 -18.40
C ASN A 662 -26.31 -5.96 -17.29
N THR A 663 -26.96 -6.66 -16.36
CA THR A 663 -27.52 -6.07 -15.14
C THR A 663 -26.43 -5.57 -14.19
N VAL A 664 -25.33 -6.33 -14.04
CA VAL A 664 -24.14 -5.89 -13.30
C VAL A 664 -23.57 -4.60 -13.92
N ARG A 665 -23.34 -4.58 -15.24
CA ARG A 665 -22.89 -3.36 -15.96
C ARG A 665 -23.75 -2.15 -15.67
N SER A 666 -25.06 -2.31 -15.79
CA SER A 666 -26.03 -1.23 -15.54
C SER A 666 -25.96 -0.69 -14.10
N ALA A 667 -25.73 -1.57 -13.12
CA ALA A 667 -25.64 -1.18 -11.71
C ALA A 667 -24.39 -0.32 -11.41
N TYR A 668 -23.33 -0.48 -12.18
CA TYR A 668 -22.13 0.36 -12.13
C TYR A 668 -22.17 1.54 -13.12
N GLY A 669 -23.34 1.85 -13.69
CA GLY A 669 -23.53 2.98 -14.59
C GLY A 669 -22.97 2.78 -16.00
N LEU A 670 -22.55 1.55 -16.34
CA LEU A 670 -22.03 1.20 -17.66
C LEU A 670 -23.18 0.90 -18.63
N ASN A 671 -22.93 1.10 -19.92
CA ASN A 671 -23.90 0.76 -20.95
C ASN A 671 -24.09 -0.75 -21.01
N ARG A 672 -25.35 -1.18 -21.15
CA ARG A 672 -25.66 -2.57 -21.51
C ARG A 672 -25.12 -2.84 -22.92
N VAL A 673 -24.51 -4.01 -23.11
CA VAL A 673 -24.17 -4.49 -24.46
C VAL A 673 -25.42 -5.06 -25.13
N THR A 674 -25.48 -4.97 -26.45
CA THR A 674 -26.60 -5.47 -27.26
C THR A 674 -26.21 -6.60 -28.22
N ASP A 675 -24.91 -6.78 -28.47
CA ASP A 675 -24.37 -7.89 -29.25
C ASP A 675 -23.09 -8.42 -28.61
N PHE A 676 -22.79 -9.71 -28.81
CA PHE A 676 -21.60 -10.36 -28.26
C PHE A 676 -20.28 -9.76 -28.76
N SER A 677 -20.27 -9.14 -29.96
CA SER A 677 -19.10 -8.43 -30.49
C SER A 677 -18.78 -7.11 -29.78
N GLU A 678 -19.68 -6.59 -28.96
CA GLU A 678 -19.42 -5.43 -28.09
C GLU A 678 -18.68 -5.82 -26.80
N ILE A 679 -18.58 -7.12 -26.49
CA ILE A 679 -17.87 -7.62 -25.31
C ILE A 679 -16.38 -7.78 -25.63
N THR A 680 -16.05 -8.36 -26.78
CA THR A 680 -14.67 -8.69 -27.16
C THR A 680 -14.43 -8.58 -28.66
N SER A 681 -13.22 -8.15 -29.02
CA SER A 681 -12.70 -8.13 -30.39
C SER A 681 -12.33 -9.51 -30.90
N ASP A 682 -12.19 -10.51 -30.03
CA ASP A 682 -12.04 -11.91 -30.44
C ASP A 682 -13.39 -12.46 -30.94
N HIS A 683 -13.53 -12.52 -32.27
CA HIS A 683 -14.72 -13.05 -32.92
C HIS A 683 -15.03 -14.51 -32.54
N VAL A 684 -14.01 -15.34 -32.25
CA VAL A 684 -14.21 -16.75 -31.85
C VAL A 684 -14.83 -16.80 -30.46
N ARG A 685 -14.33 -15.97 -29.53
CA ARG A 685 -14.89 -15.84 -28.18
C ARG A 685 -16.31 -15.29 -28.22
N ALA A 686 -16.56 -14.24 -28.99
CA ALA A 686 -17.90 -13.67 -29.18
C ALA A 686 -18.90 -14.69 -29.74
N ASP A 687 -18.51 -15.46 -30.77
CA ASP A 687 -19.34 -16.52 -31.35
C ASP A 687 -19.59 -17.68 -30.37
N THR A 688 -18.61 -18.01 -29.54
CA THR A 688 -18.73 -19.04 -28.51
C THR A 688 -19.72 -18.63 -27.43
N LEU A 689 -19.63 -17.40 -26.92
CA LEU A 689 -20.61 -16.82 -26.00
C LEU A 689 -22.03 -16.80 -26.61
N ARG A 690 -22.14 -16.43 -27.89
CA ARG A 690 -23.41 -16.43 -28.63
C ARG A 690 -24.03 -17.82 -28.70
N GLN A 691 -23.23 -18.84 -28.99
CA GLN A 691 -23.69 -20.23 -29.04
C GLN A 691 -24.11 -20.76 -27.66
N LEU A 692 -23.37 -20.40 -26.60
CA LEU A 692 -23.68 -20.83 -25.23
C LEU A 692 -24.94 -20.16 -24.69
N TYR A 693 -25.00 -18.82 -24.71
CA TYR A 693 -26.02 -18.08 -23.97
C TYR A 693 -27.22 -17.64 -24.80
N GLY A 694 -27.07 -17.55 -26.13
CA GLY A 694 -28.10 -17.09 -27.07
C GLY A 694 -28.47 -15.60 -26.97
N SER A 695 -28.39 -15.00 -25.79
CA SER A 695 -28.60 -13.58 -25.50
C SER A 695 -27.53 -13.07 -24.54
N VAL A 696 -27.10 -11.82 -24.74
CA VAL A 696 -26.16 -11.12 -23.84
C VAL A 696 -26.72 -10.91 -22.43
N ASP A 697 -28.05 -10.90 -22.28
CA ASP A 697 -28.73 -10.77 -20.97
C ASP A 697 -28.76 -12.09 -20.17
N ASN A 698 -28.18 -13.17 -20.71
CA ASN A 698 -28.12 -14.46 -20.03
C ASN A 698 -26.71 -14.79 -19.51
N ILE A 699 -25.71 -13.97 -19.79
CA ILE A 699 -24.31 -14.27 -19.44
C ILE A 699 -24.12 -14.20 -17.93
N ASP A 700 -23.58 -15.25 -17.32
CA ASP A 700 -23.18 -15.25 -15.91
C ASP A 700 -22.09 -14.19 -15.68
N ALA A 701 -22.21 -13.37 -14.63
CA ALA A 701 -21.30 -12.24 -14.40
C ALA A 701 -19.81 -12.62 -14.47
N PHE A 702 -19.39 -13.69 -13.78
CA PHE A 702 -17.99 -14.17 -13.81
C PHE A 702 -17.47 -14.37 -15.24
N VAL A 703 -18.29 -14.93 -16.14
CA VAL A 703 -17.90 -15.19 -17.53
C VAL A 703 -17.85 -13.89 -18.33
N GLY A 704 -18.88 -13.04 -18.21
CA GLY A 704 -18.97 -11.80 -18.97
C GLY A 704 -17.90 -10.78 -18.58
N LEU A 705 -17.61 -10.65 -17.29
CA LEU A 705 -16.59 -9.74 -16.75
C LEU A 705 -15.19 -10.09 -17.27
N LEU A 706 -14.85 -11.38 -17.34
CA LEU A 706 -13.57 -11.88 -17.84
C LEU A 706 -13.51 -11.97 -19.38
N ALA A 707 -14.65 -11.83 -20.06
CA ALA A 707 -14.70 -11.88 -21.52
C ALA A 707 -14.38 -10.52 -22.16
N GLU A 708 -14.45 -9.43 -21.40
CA GLU A 708 -14.20 -8.09 -21.92
C GLU A 708 -12.74 -7.90 -22.37
N ASP A 709 -12.54 -7.19 -23.48
CA ASP A 709 -11.19 -6.76 -23.87
C ASP A 709 -10.61 -5.79 -22.82
N PRO A 710 -9.32 -5.91 -22.47
CA PRO A 710 -8.67 -4.95 -21.58
C PRO A 710 -8.75 -3.51 -22.12
N GLN A 711 -8.95 -2.55 -21.23
CA GLN A 711 -8.88 -1.14 -21.58
C GLN A 711 -7.44 -0.73 -21.94
N ALA A 712 -7.30 0.35 -22.72
CA ALA A 712 -5.99 0.86 -23.07
C ALA A 712 -5.17 1.22 -21.82
N GLY A 713 -4.01 0.58 -21.67
CA GLY A 713 -3.16 0.77 -20.49
C GLY A 713 -3.57 -0.03 -19.26
N SER A 714 -4.65 -0.82 -19.31
CA SER A 714 -5.16 -1.65 -18.23
C SER A 714 -4.98 -3.14 -18.51
N SER A 715 -4.94 -3.96 -17.47
CA SER A 715 -5.08 -5.43 -17.60
C SER A 715 -6.54 -5.89 -17.45
N LEU A 716 -7.47 -4.94 -17.26
CA LEU A 716 -8.87 -5.21 -16.94
C LEU A 716 -9.82 -4.67 -18.01
N GLY A 717 -10.93 -5.37 -18.20
CA GLY A 717 -12.10 -4.85 -18.91
C GLY A 717 -12.78 -3.69 -18.17
N GLU A 718 -13.70 -3.01 -18.87
CA GLU A 718 -14.46 -1.87 -18.35
C GLU A 718 -15.25 -2.19 -17.07
N SER A 719 -15.93 -3.34 -17.03
CA SER A 719 -16.73 -3.74 -15.88
C SER A 719 -15.89 -4.15 -14.69
N LEU A 720 -14.80 -4.90 -14.89
CA LEU A 720 -13.89 -5.26 -13.80
C LEU A 720 -13.26 -4.02 -13.19
N SER A 721 -12.78 -3.10 -14.03
CA SER A 721 -12.24 -1.81 -13.58
C SER A 721 -13.26 -1.03 -12.75
N ALA A 722 -14.50 -0.89 -13.23
CA ALA A 722 -15.55 -0.16 -12.50
C ALA A 722 -15.90 -0.81 -11.14
N ILE A 723 -15.96 -2.14 -11.08
CA ILE A 723 -16.28 -2.87 -9.84
C ILE A 723 -15.15 -2.74 -8.82
N LEU A 724 -13.90 -2.96 -9.24
CA LEU A 724 -12.73 -2.89 -8.36
C LEU A 724 -12.51 -1.47 -7.85
N GLN A 725 -12.49 -0.47 -8.75
CA GLN A 725 -12.35 0.93 -8.35
C GLN A 725 -13.44 1.34 -7.35
N ASN A 726 -14.70 0.99 -7.62
CA ASN A 726 -15.80 1.30 -6.70
C ASN A 726 -15.61 0.66 -5.32
N GLN A 727 -15.33 -0.65 -5.26
CA GLN A 727 -15.19 -1.35 -3.98
C GLN A 727 -14.00 -0.81 -3.18
N PHE A 728 -12.82 -0.70 -3.79
CA PHE A 728 -11.61 -0.29 -3.09
C PHE A 728 -11.65 1.18 -2.66
N VAL A 729 -12.21 2.08 -3.46
CA VAL A 729 -12.41 3.48 -3.04
C VAL A 729 -13.38 3.56 -1.85
N ARG A 730 -14.46 2.77 -1.82
CA ARG A 730 -15.35 2.73 -0.64
C ARG A 730 -14.67 2.18 0.61
N LEU A 731 -13.79 1.19 0.45
CA LEU A 731 -12.99 0.67 1.56
C LEU A 731 -12.04 1.74 2.11
N ARG A 732 -11.33 2.46 1.23
CA ARG A 732 -10.42 3.54 1.62
C ARG A 732 -11.13 4.72 2.27
N ASP A 733 -12.13 5.26 1.59
CA ASP A 733 -12.77 6.51 1.97
C ASP A 733 -13.75 6.31 3.15
N GLY A 734 -14.25 5.08 3.33
CA GLY A 734 -15.12 4.69 4.43
C GLY A 734 -14.39 4.17 5.68
N ASP A 735 -13.07 4.03 5.65
CA ASP A 735 -12.27 3.52 6.76
C ASP A 735 -11.70 4.67 7.62
N ARG A 736 -12.14 4.74 8.88
CA ARG A 736 -11.63 5.72 9.85
C ARG A 736 -10.17 5.46 10.22
N PHE A 737 -9.67 4.24 10.00
CA PHE A 737 -8.32 3.80 10.29
C PHE A 737 -7.42 3.71 9.05
N TYR A 738 -7.84 4.26 7.91
CA TYR A 738 -6.95 4.40 6.76
C TYR A 738 -5.71 5.20 7.17
N PHE A 739 -4.53 4.77 6.74
CA PHE A 739 -3.28 5.28 7.30
C PHE A 739 -3.11 6.81 7.11
N GLU A 740 -3.56 7.37 5.98
CA GLU A 740 -3.49 8.82 5.74
C GLU A 740 -4.42 9.65 6.64
N ASN A 741 -5.38 9.00 7.31
CA ASN A 741 -6.26 9.62 8.29
C ASN A 741 -5.74 9.49 9.73
N THR A 742 -4.80 8.58 9.99
CA THR A 742 -4.39 8.21 11.36
C THR A 742 -2.93 8.50 11.69
N PHE A 743 -2.07 8.56 10.68
CA PHE A 743 -0.64 8.84 10.83
C PHE A 743 -0.32 10.32 10.52
N SER A 744 0.77 10.84 11.08
CA SER A 744 1.29 12.17 10.72
C SER A 744 1.79 12.21 9.28
N GLU A 745 1.90 13.41 8.71
CA GLU A 745 2.36 13.59 7.31
C GLU A 745 3.71 12.93 7.02
N ARG A 746 4.62 12.91 8.01
CA ARG A 746 5.96 12.30 7.86
C ARG A 746 5.91 10.78 7.88
N GLU A 747 5.09 10.22 8.76
CA GLU A 747 4.85 8.78 8.80
C GLU A 747 4.15 8.33 7.52
N VAL A 748 3.15 9.09 7.04
CA VAL A 748 2.49 8.87 5.75
C VAL A 748 3.51 8.88 4.61
N ALA A 749 4.43 9.83 4.58
CA ALA A 749 5.50 9.86 3.57
C ALA A 749 6.42 8.63 3.65
N ALA A 750 6.79 8.19 4.86
CA ALA A 750 7.60 6.98 5.06
C ALA A 750 6.86 5.70 4.63
N ILE A 751 5.55 5.60 4.93
CA ILE A 751 4.69 4.50 4.51
C ILE A 751 4.53 4.49 3.00
N ARG A 752 4.26 5.64 2.37
CA ARG A 752 4.12 5.77 0.90
C ARG A 752 5.37 5.33 0.15
N ASN A 753 6.54 5.52 0.74
CA ASN A 753 7.82 5.09 0.18
C ASN A 753 8.14 3.61 0.41
N THR A 754 7.29 2.83 1.10
CA THR A 754 7.51 1.40 1.32
C THR A 754 6.75 0.57 0.27
N THR A 755 7.48 -0.19 -0.54
CA THR A 755 6.93 -1.11 -1.55
C THR A 755 6.87 -2.55 -1.03
N LEU A 756 6.17 -3.45 -1.75
CA LEU A 756 6.23 -4.88 -1.45
C LEU A 756 7.65 -5.43 -1.59
N SER A 757 8.43 -4.96 -2.57
CA SER A 757 9.84 -5.32 -2.75
C SER A 757 10.68 -4.98 -1.52
N ASP A 758 10.44 -3.83 -0.87
CA ASP A 758 11.13 -3.49 0.37
C ASP A 758 10.80 -4.44 1.52
N ILE A 759 9.52 -4.80 1.67
CA ILE A 759 9.09 -5.77 2.69
C ILE A 759 9.75 -7.14 2.46
N ILE A 760 9.84 -7.59 1.20
CA ILE A 760 10.54 -8.82 0.83
C ILE A 760 12.03 -8.74 1.21
N ARG A 761 12.73 -7.67 0.83
CA ARG A 761 14.17 -7.48 1.15
C ARG A 761 14.43 -7.46 2.67
N ARG A 762 13.55 -6.81 3.45
CA ARG A 762 13.69 -6.68 4.91
C ARG A 762 13.48 -8.02 5.65
N ASN A 763 12.75 -8.96 5.07
CA ASN A 763 12.25 -10.16 5.76
C ASN A 763 12.70 -11.50 5.14
N THR A 764 13.57 -11.45 4.12
CA THR A 764 14.12 -12.61 3.42
C THR A 764 15.62 -12.43 3.11
N ASP A 765 16.25 -13.41 2.46
CA ASP A 765 17.61 -13.28 1.91
C ASP A 765 17.66 -12.60 0.53
N THR A 766 16.51 -12.16 0.02
CA THR A 766 16.38 -11.57 -1.31
C THR A 766 17.05 -10.21 -1.36
N VAL A 767 18.15 -10.12 -2.10
CA VAL A 767 18.87 -8.85 -2.34
C VAL A 767 18.49 -8.26 -3.69
N VAL A 768 18.36 -9.10 -4.72
CA VAL A 768 17.96 -8.70 -6.08
C VAL A 768 16.48 -9.05 -6.27
N ILE A 769 15.70 -8.01 -6.53
CA ILE A 769 14.27 -8.05 -6.85
C ILE A 769 13.95 -6.70 -7.49
N GLN A 770 13.05 -6.71 -8.47
CA GLN A 770 12.62 -5.53 -9.18
C GLN A 770 12.00 -4.48 -8.27
N ASP A 771 11.96 -3.22 -8.71
CA ASP A 771 11.45 -2.11 -7.89
C ASP A 771 9.94 -2.24 -7.61
N ASN A 772 9.17 -2.73 -8.59
CA ASN A 772 7.76 -3.08 -8.43
C ASN A 772 7.58 -4.60 -8.52
N ALA A 773 7.35 -5.26 -7.38
CA ALA A 773 7.23 -6.71 -7.33
C ALA A 773 6.11 -7.27 -8.25
N PHE A 774 5.11 -6.45 -8.59
CA PHE A 774 3.95 -6.84 -9.41
C PHE A 774 4.20 -6.79 -10.92
N SER A 775 5.33 -6.23 -11.39
CA SER A 775 5.56 -5.95 -12.80
C SER A 775 6.95 -6.39 -13.27
N LEU A 776 7.00 -7.06 -14.42
CA LEU A 776 8.21 -7.26 -15.24
C LEU A 776 8.43 -6.08 -16.22
N VAL A 777 7.48 -5.15 -16.30
CA VAL A 777 7.60 -3.93 -17.10
C VAL A 777 7.85 -2.75 -16.17
N ASN A 778 9.08 -2.23 -16.17
CA ASN A 778 9.53 -1.14 -15.30
C ASN A 778 9.71 0.15 -16.12
N ARG A 779 9.26 1.28 -15.56
CA ARG A 779 9.28 2.58 -16.24
C ARG A 779 9.81 3.66 -15.30
N GLY A 780 10.90 4.30 -15.71
CA GLY A 780 11.41 5.53 -15.11
C GLY A 780 10.55 6.74 -15.44
N SER A 781 11.01 7.89 -14.99
CA SER A 781 10.35 9.19 -15.07
C SER A 781 11.00 10.06 -16.15
N VAL A 782 10.93 11.38 -16.01
CA VAL A 782 11.71 12.32 -16.84
C VAL A 782 12.92 12.87 -16.10
N ALA A 783 13.17 12.36 -14.89
CA ALA A 783 14.30 12.69 -14.04
C ALA A 783 15.29 11.53 -14.06
N ASN A 784 16.46 11.73 -13.45
CA ASN A 784 17.46 10.67 -13.36
C ASN A 784 17.00 9.58 -12.39
N ASP A 785 16.82 8.37 -12.89
CA ASP A 785 16.33 7.24 -12.12
C ASP A 785 17.41 6.16 -11.94
N THR A 786 17.24 5.33 -10.91
CA THR A 786 17.95 4.07 -10.77
C THR A 786 16.91 2.97 -10.77
N ILE A 787 16.95 2.09 -11.77
CA ILE A 787 15.92 1.09 -12.01
C ILE A 787 16.53 -0.31 -11.92
N ASN A 788 15.94 -1.14 -11.06
CA ASN A 788 16.31 -2.54 -10.88
C ASN A 788 15.34 -3.46 -11.64
N GLY A 789 15.88 -4.21 -12.61
CA GLY A 789 15.17 -5.21 -13.40
C GLY A 789 14.70 -6.38 -12.58
N GLY A 790 15.55 -6.98 -11.76
CA GLY A 790 15.18 -8.09 -10.89
C GLY A 790 15.91 -9.37 -11.28
N LEU A 791 15.23 -10.52 -11.23
CA LEU A 791 15.79 -11.79 -11.71
C LEU A 791 14.96 -12.40 -12.85
N GLY A 792 13.96 -11.66 -13.35
CA GLY A 792 13.01 -12.12 -14.34
C GLY A 792 13.39 -11.68 -15.74
N GLU A 793 12.61 -12.07 -16.76
CA GLU A 793 12.75 -11.47 -18.09
C GLU A 793 12.05 -10.10 -18.08
N ASP A 794 12.83 -9.04 -17.93
CA ASP A 794 12.33 -7.70 -17.66
C ASP A 794 12.32 -6.82 -18.91
N THR A 795 11.33 -5.93 -18.99
CA THR A 795 11.29 -4.85 -19.99
C THR A 795 11.36 -3.51 -19.28
N ILE A 796 12.46 -2.78 -19.46
CA ILE A 796 12.73 -1.54 -18.73
C ILE A 796 12.77 -0.35 -19.69
N PHE A 797 12.13 0.75 -19.29
CA PHE A 797 12.18 2.04 -20.00
C PHE A 797 12.64 3.14 -19.04
N GLY A 798 13.84 3.71 -19.23
CA GLY A 798 14.33 4.88 -18.48
C GLY A 798 13.47 6.13 -18.71
N ASN A 799 13.02 6.31 -19.95
CA ASN A 799 12.21 7.42 -20.48
C ASN A 799 13.03 8.71 -20.68
N GLY A 800 13.14 9.57 -19.69
CA GLY A 800 13.90 10.81 -19.81
C GLY A 800 14.77 11.03 -18.59
N GLY A 801 15.94 11.63 -18.74
CA GLY A 801 16.89 11.78 -17.64
C GLY A 801 18.18 11.05 -17.95
N ASN A 802 19.16 11.12 -17.05
CA ASN A 802 20.36 10.31 -17.14
C ASN A 802 20.21 9.14 -16.18
N ASP A 803 19.77 8.01 -16.69
CA ASP A 803 19.32 6.89 -15.88
C ASP A 803 20.42 5.87 -15.62
N THR A 804 20.25 5.09 -14.56
CA THR A 804 21.03 3.88 -14.29
C THR A 804 20.10 2.68 -14.29
N ILE A 805 20.25 1.81 -15.29
CA ILE A 805 19.40 0.64 -15.50
C ILE A 805 20.24 -0.62 -15.31
N LEU A 806 19.76 -1.52 -14.45
CA LEU A 806 20.39 -2.81 -14.16
C LEU A 806 19.39 -3.94 -14.48
N GLY A 807 19.64 -4.72 -15.54
CA GLY A 807 18.81 -5.88 -15.92
C GLY A 807 18.99 -7.08 -14.97
N TYR A 808 20.25 -7.35 -14.60
CA TYR A 808 20.71 -8.44 -13.74
C TYR A 808 20.71 -9.83 -14.38
N THR A 809 19.60 -10.55 -14.42
CA THR A 809 19.60 -11.95 -14.89
C THR A 809 18.37 -12.22 -15.74
N ALA A 810 18.48 -13.21 -16.64
CA ALA A 810 17.52 -13.56 -17.68
C ALA A 810 17.60 -12.63 -18.90
N ASN A 811 16.76 -12.87 -19.91
CA ASN A 811 16.88 -12.18 -21.19
C ASN A 811 16.06 -10.88 -21.16
N ASP A 812 16.72 -9.76 -20.95
CA ASP A 812 16.08 -8.48 -20.73
C ASP A 812 15.92 -7.66 -22.01
N VAL A 813 14.99 -6.72 -21.96
CA VAL A 813 14.80 -5.67 -22.97
C VAL A 813 14.90 -4.31 -22.30
N LEU A 814 16.05 -3.66 -22.45
CA LEU A 814 16.41 -2.44 -21.73
C LEU A 814 16.45 -1.24 -22.69
N HIS A 815 15.66 -0.22 -22.38
CA HIS A 815 15.58 1.03 -23.15
C HIS A 815 16.01 2.21 -22.27
N GLY A 816 17.16 2.85 -22.55
CA GLY A 816 17.54 4.14 -21.94
C GLY A 816 16.55 5.24 -22.30
N ASN A 817 16.31 5.39 -23.60
CA ASN A 817 15.43 6.39 -24.23
C ASN A 817 16.06 7.77 -24.36
N GLY A 818 15.98 8.65 -23.36
CA GLY A 818 16.31 10.05 -23.55
C GLY A 818 17.20 10.62 -22.46
N GLY A 819 18.44 10.93 -22.80
CA GLY A 819 19.46 11.47 -21.90
C GLY A 819 20.69 10.57 -21.94
N ASN A 820 21.66 10.79 -21.06
CA ASN A 820 22.92 10.04 -21.07
C ASN A 820 22.83 8.92 -20.04
N ASP A 821 22.51 7.72 -20.50
CA ASP A 821 22.14 6.59 -19.66
C ASP A 821 23.32 5.65 -19.39
N GLN A 822 23.27 4.95 -18.26
CA GLN A 822 24.13 3.83 -17.93
C GLN A 822 23.27 2.58 -17.85
N VAL A 823 23.47 1.65 -18.78
CA VAL A 823 22.66 0.43 -18.89
C VAL A 823 23.57 -0.79 -18.85
N ALA A 824 23.28 -1.71 -17.93
CA ALA A 824 23.91 -3.02 -17.85
C ALA A 824 22.85 -4.11 -18.01
N GLY A 825 23.02 -4.97 -19.01
CA GLY A 825 22.19 -6.15 -19.28
C GLY A 825 22.26 -7.13 -18.12
N GLY A 826 23.46 -7.66 -17.89
CA GLY A 826 23.70 -8.61 -16.82
C GLY A 826 23.96 -9.98 -17.40
N SER A 827 23.28 -11.03 -16.93
CA SER A 827 23.41 -12.37 -17.49
C SER A 827 22.15 -12.77 -18.26
N GLY A 828 22.30 -13.22 -19.50
CA GLY A 828 21.18 -13.54 -20.39
C GLY A 828 21.47 -13.02 -21.78
N ASP A 829 20.64 -13.38 -22.75
CA ASP A 829 20.73 -12.83 -24.11
C ASP A 829 19.93 -11.52 -24.18
N ASP A 830 20.56 -10.40 -23.86
CA ASP A 830 19.90 -9.12 -23.62
C ASP A 830 19.71 -8.28 -24.89
N ARG A 831 18.71 -7.41 -24.87
CA ARG A 831 18.49 -6.38 -25.89
C ARG A 831 18.54 -5.00 -25.26
N ILE A 832 19.60 -4.26 -25.55
CA ILE A 832 19.88 -2.96 -24.96
C ILE A 832 19.78 -1.87 -26.03
N PHE A 833 19.01 -0.83 -25.74
CA PHE A 833 18.78 0.32 -26.62
C PHE A 833 19.02 1.63 -25.84
N GLY A 834 20.14 2.31 -26.07
CA GLY A 834 20.43 3.63 -25.48
C GLY A 834 19.44 4.70 -25.98
N GLN A 835 19.28 4.75 -27.30
CA GLN A 835 18.46 5.72 -28.03
C GLN A 835 19.07 7.11 -28.05
N ALA A 836 18.50 8.13 -27.41
CA ALA A 836 18.94 9.52 -27.59
C ALA A 836 19.81 9.99 -26.42
N GLY A 837 21.07 10.34 -26.69
CA GLY A 837 22.04 10.84 -25.71
C GLY A 837 23.36 10.11 -25.83
N GLY A 838 24.34 10.46 -25.00
CA GLY A 838 25.63 9.76 -24.99
C GLY A 838 25.64 8.70 -23.91
N ASP A 839 25.40 7.46 -24.30
CA ASP A 839 25.08 6.36 -23.40
C ASP A 839 26.29 5.47 -23.10
N VAL A 840 26.24 4.76 -21.97
CA VAL A 840 27.18 3.69 -21.61
C VAL A 840 26.39 2.40 -21.51
N LEU A 841 26.60 1.49 -22.48
CA LEU A 841 25.82 0.28 -22.65
C LEU A 841 26.71 -0.96 -22.54
N LEU A 842 26.38 -1.83 -21.59
CA LEU A 842 27.11 -3.08 -21.29
C LEU A 842 26.16 -4.26 -21.46
N GLY A 843 26.44 -5.19 -22.38
CA GLY A 843 25.70 -6.45 -22.52
C GLY A 843 25.94 -7.41 -21.34
N ASP A 844 27.20 -7.52 -20.93
CA ASP A 844 27.72 -8.36 -19.84
C ASP A 844 27.91 -9.85 -20.21
N ALA A 845 27.02 -10.77 -19.86
CA ALA A 845 27.20 -12.20 -20.06
C ALA A 845 26.04 -12.81 -20.85
N GLY A 846 26.29 -13.22 -22.08
CA GLY A 846 25.30 -13.85 -22.94
C GLY A 846 25.47 -13.41 -24.37
N HIS A 847 24.51 -13.72 -25.24
CA HIS A 847 24.53 -13.25 -26.63
C HIS A 847 23.71 -11.97 -26.76
N ASP A 848 24.38 -10.83 -26.64
CA ASP A 848 23.69 -9.55 -26.48
C ASP A 848 23.50 -8.79 -27.80
N ILE A 849 22.46 -7.97 -27.84
CA ILE A 849 22.24 -6.95 -28.87
C ILE A 849 22.28 -5.59 -28.19
N VAL A 850 23.32 -4.81 -28.46
CA VAL A 850 23.54 -3.49 -27.88
C VAL A 850 23.50 -2.42 -28.98
N VAL A 851 22.55 -1.49 -28.85
CA VAL A 851 22.30 -0.41 -29.80
C VAL A 851 22.44 0.95 -29.09
N GLY A 852 23.43 1.74 -29.50
CA GLY A 852 23.72 3.09 -29.00
C GLY A 852 22.58 4.05 -29.34
N GLY A 853 22.52 4.51 -30.59
CA GLY A 853 21.43 5.35 -31.07
C GLY A 853 21.93 6.68 -31.59
N ASP A 854 21.39 7.79 -31.10
CA ASP A 854 21.81 9.15 -31.42
C ASP A 854 22.69 9.70 -30.29
N GLY A 855 23.98 9.93 -30.54
CA GLY A 855 24.88 10.52 -29.55
C GLY A 855 26.29 10.01 -29.69
N ASN A 856 27.09 10.13 -28.63
CA ASN A 856 28.43 9.57 -28.64
C ASN A 856 28.45 8.47 -27.58
N ASP A 857 28.27 7.24 -28.03
CA ASP A 857 27.97 6.13 -27.14
C ASP A 857 29.21 5.29 -26.83
N ILE A 858 29.20 4.64 -25.67
CA ILE A 858 30.21 3.65 -25.25
C ILE A 858 29.52 2.30 -25.16
N LEU A 859 29.89 1.39 -26.07
CA LEU A 859 29.26 0.07 -26.17
C LEU A 859 30.28 -1.02 -25.85
N SER A 860 29.87 -1.96 -25.01
CA SER A 860 30.57 -3.22 -24.78
C SER A 860 29.58 -4.37 -24.77
N GLY A 861 29.83 -5.43 -25.54
CA GLY A 861 28.99 -6.63 -25.47
C GLY A 861 29.20 -7.40 -24.17
N THR A 862 30.38 -7.28 -23.56
CA THR A 862 30.73 -8.02 -22.34
C THR A 862 31.56 -7.15 -21.38
N SER A 863 31.89 -7.65 -20.18
CA SER A 863 32.71 -6.91 -19.20
C SER A 863 33.99 -7.64 -18.79
N SER A 864 34.85 -6.92 -18.06
CA SER A 864 36.16 -7.41 -17.60
C SER A 864 36.08 -8.62 -16.64
N GLY A 865 34.88 -8.98 -16.18
CA GLY A 865 34.63 -10.14 -15.32
C GLY A 865 34.28 -11.42 -16.09
N THR A 866 33.65 -11.30 -17.26
CA THR A 866 33.03 -12.40 -18.01
C THR A 866 33.84 -12.78 -19.25
N TYR A 867 34.54 -11.81 -19.87
CA TYR A 867 35.39 -12.01 -21.05
C TYR A 867 34.69 -12.75 -22.20
N GLY A 868 33.40 -12.49 -22.43
CA GLY A 868 32.66 -12.91 -23.63
C GLY A 868 32.83 -14.38 -24.05
N ARG A 869 33.05 -15.31 -23.11
CA ARG A 869 33.57 -16.65 -23.45
C ARG A 869 32.48 -17.53 -24.04
N GLY A 870 32.59 -17.80 -25.34
CA GLY A 870 31.57 -18.52 -26.10
C GLY A 870 30.36 -17.65 -26.50
N GLU A 871 30.50 -16.32 -26.40
CA GLU A 871 29.43 -15.34 -26.60
C GLU A 871 29.65 -14.55 -27.90
N ILE A 872 28.55 -14.23 -28.58
CA ILE A 872 28.58 -13.50 -29.85
C ILE A 872 27.60 -12.35 -29.71
N ASP A 873 28.15 -11.15 -29.57
CA ASP A 873 27.36 -9.94 -29.34
C ASP A 873 27.25 -9.11 -30.60
N VAL A 874 26.14 -8.40 -30.74
CA VAL A 874 25.89 -7.47 -31.85
C VAL A 874 25.91 -6.06 -31.30
N LEU A 875 26.85 -5.25 -31.80
CA LEU A 875 27.02 -3.85 -31.40
C LEU A 875 26.66 -2.93 -32.59
N VAL A 876 25.81 -1.95 -32.32
CA VAL A 876 25.35 -0.94 -33.29
C VAL A 876 25.52 0.43 -32.69
N GLY A 877 26.44 1.25 -33.21
CA GLY A 877 26.72 2.58 -32.66
C GLY A 877 25.59 3.57 -32.95
N GLY A 878 25.16 3.64 -34.20
CA GLY A 878 24.15 4.57 -34.67
C GLY A 878 24.75 5.85 -35.23
N SER A 879 24.28 7.00 -34.74
CA SER A 879 24.67 8.32 -35.21
C SER A 879 25.51 9.05 -34.18
N GLY A 880 26.69 9.51 -34.60
CA GLY A 880 27.60 10.29 -33.78
C GLY A 880 28.99 9.70 -33.76
N ALA A 881 29.72 9.82 -32.65
CA ALA A 881 31.09 9.33 -32.52
C ALA A 881 31.18 8.31 -31.38
N ASP A 882 31.04 7.04 -31.76
CA ASP A 882 30.84 5.94 -30.82
C ASP A 882 32.14 5.21 -30.49
N SER A 883 32.18 4.57 -29.33
CA SER A 883 33.33 3.82 -28.82
C SER A 883 32.94 2.37 -28.55
N PHE A 884 33.46 1.43 -29.34
CA PHE A 884 33.28 -0.01 -29.15
C PHE A 884 34.43 -0.57 -28.31
N ILE A 885 34.12 -1.07 -27.11
CA ILE A 885 35.09 -1.62 -26.17
C ILE A 885 35.27 -3.12 -26.42
N LEU A 886 36.46 -3.55 -26.83
CA LEU A 886 36.80 -4.97 -27.05
C LEU A 886 37.95 -5.44 -26.14
N GLY A 887 38.38 -4.59 -25.22
CA GLY A 887 39.39 -4.87 -24.21
C GLY A 887 39.72 -3.63 -23.37
N ASP A 888 40.29 -3.87 -22.20
CA ASP A 888 40.62 -2.87 -21.20
C ASP A 888 42.08 -2.99 -20.74
N GLU A 889 42.45 -2.40 -19.61
CA GLU A 889 43.80 -2.55 -19.04
C GLU A 889 44.10 -3.98 -18.54
N ASN A 890 43.07 -4.80 -18.30
CA ASN A 890 43.17 -6.13 -17.73
C ASN A 890 43.25 -7.23 -18.81
N GLY A 891 42.63 -7.05 -19.96
CA GLY A 891 42.72 -8.00 -21.06
C GLY A 891 41.84 -7.72 -22.27
N VAL A 892 41.86 -8.68 -23.20
CA VAL A 892 41.00 -8.71 -24.40
C VAL A 892 39.73 -9.46 -24.05
N PHE A 893 38.57 -8.89 -24.35
CA PHE A 893 37.27 -9.42 -23.92
C PHE A 893 36.95 -10.77 -24.57
N TYR A 894 36.84 -10.87 -25.89
CA TYR A 894 36.54 -12.14 -26.59
C TYR A 894 37.78 -13.02 -26.80
N ASN A 895 38.50 -13.34 -25.72
CA ASN A 895 39.66 -14.20 -25.79
C ASN A 895 39.57 -15.31 -24.73
N ASP A 896 39.07 -16.47 -25.14
CA ASP A 896 38.89 -17.66 -24.30
C ASP A 896 40.21 -18.29 -23.76
N GLY A 897 41.36 -17.92 -24.34
CA GLY A 897 42.69 -18.40 -23.96
C GLY A 897 43.00 -19.85 -24.39
N TYR A 898 42.17 -20.46 -25.24
CA TYR A 898 42.35 -21.83 -25.71
C TYR A 898 43.11 -21.88 -27.04
N ALA A 899 44.42 -22.10 -26.98
CA ALA A 899 45.30 -22.20 -28.14
C ALA A 899 44.97 -23.27 -29.22
N TYR A 900 43.93 -24.11 -29.01
CA TYR A 900 43.61 -25.26 -29.86
C TYR A 900 42.17 -25.27 -30.42
N LEU A 901 41.27 -24.41 -29.96
CA LEU A 901 40.01 -24.13 -30.64
C LEU A 901 40.28 -22.95 -31.57
N ILE A 902 39.91 -23.06 -32.85
CA ILE A 902 40.11 -21.97 -33.80
C ILE A 902 38.96 -20.99 -33.59
N GLY A 903 39.30 -19.80 -33.08
CA GLY A 903 38.41 -18.75 -32.61
C GLY A 903 37.33 -18.27 -33.55
N ARG A 904 36.13 -18.80 -33.40
CA ARG A 904 34.85 -18.27 -33.91
C ARG A 904 33.70 -18.59 -32.95
N SER A 905 34.02 -19.00 -31.74
CA SER A 905 33.03 -19.33 -30.71
C SER A 905 32.60 -18.08 -29.96
N ASP A 906 33.48 -17.08 -29.91
CA ASP A 906 33.31 -15.80 -29.24
C ASP A 906 33.83 -14.65 -30.10
N TYR A 907 33.02 -13.61 -30.31
CA TYR A 907 33.43 -12.36 -30.98
C TYR A 907 32.28 -11.33 -31.01
N ALA A 908 32.62 -10.04 -31.01
CA ALA A 908 31.65 -8.98 -31.30
C ALA A 908 31.37 -8.81 -32.80
N VAL A 909 30.14 -8.48 -33.18
CA VAL A 909 29.75 -8.06 -34.52
C VAL A 909 29.41 -6.59 -34.49
N ILE A 910 30.26 -5.75 -35.10
CA ILE A 910 30.01 -4.30 -35.21
C ILE A 910 29.41 -4.02 -36.57
N THR A 911 28.18 -3.49 -36.62
CA THR A 911 27.39 -3.48 -37.87
C THR A 911 27.49 -2.19 -38.70
N ASP A 912 27.88 -1.07 -38.09
CA ASP A 912 27.76 0.27 -38.69
C ASP A 912 28.98 1.20 -38.48
N LEU A 913 30.14 0.63 -38.19
CA LEU A 913 31.39 1.36 -37.93
C LEU A 913 31.70 2.47 -38.97
N ASN A 914 31.75 3.71 -38.52
CA ASN A 914 32.15 4.88 -39.27
C ASN A 914 33.61 5.26 -38.99
N LEU A 915 34.48 4.97 -39.94
CA LEU A 915 35.93 5.20 -39.87
C LEU A 915 36.38 6.65 -39.65
N ARG A 916 35.48 7.63 -39.67
CA ARG A 916 35.80 9.06 -39.45
C ARG A 916 35.51 9.57 -38.05
N SER A 917 34.59 8.92 -37.34
CA SER A 917 34.07 9.39 -36.06
C SER A 917 34.30 8.36 -34.96
N ASP A 918 34.09 7.10 -35.27
CA ASP A 918 33.99 6.05 -34.25
C ASP A 918 35.37 5.54 -33.85
N GLN A 919 35.41 4.84 -32.73
CA GLN A 919 36.60 4.22 -32.16
C GLN A 919 36.33 2.77 -31.74
N ILE A 920 37.37 1.95 -31.85
CA ILE A 920 37.47 0.60 -31.33
C ILE A 920 38.62 0.61 -30.31
N ILE A 921 38.29 0.27 -29.06
CA ILE A 921 39.24 0.24 -27.95
C ILE A 921 39.73 -1.20 -27.73
N LEU A 922 41.05 -1.37 -27.70
CA LEU A 922 41.74 -2.65 -27.67
C LEU A 922 42.81 -2.69 -26.57
N HIS A 923 43.03 -3.86 -25.97
CA HIS A 923 44.07 -4.07 -24.95
C HIS A 923 45.50 -4.14 -25.51
N GLY A 924 46.44 -3.45 -24.87
CA GLY A 924 47.87 -3.70 -25.00
C GLY A 924 48.50 -3.07 -26.24
N ILE A 925 49.13 -3.88 -27.11
CA ILE A 925 49.92 -3.35 -28.23
C ILE A 925 49.46 -3.85 -29.60
N ARG A 926 49.44 -2.93 -30.55
CA ARG A 926 49.05 -3.14 -31.95
C ARG A 926 49.68 -4.36 -32.64
N SER A 927 50.92 -4.73 -32.32
CA SER A 927 51.57 -5.91 -32.92
C SER A 927 50.92 -7.26 -32.57
N ARG A 928 49.95 -7.26 -31.65
CA ARG A 928 49.15 -8.43 -31.26
C ARG A 928 47.92 -8.65 -32.14
N TYR A 929 47.59 -7.71 -33.02
CA TYR A 929 46.35 -7.73 -33.78
C TYR A 929 46.59 -7.92 -35.29
N ALA A 930 45.60 -8.47 -35.99
CA ALA A 930 45.60 -8.62 -37.44
C ALA A 930 44.19 -8.44 -38.02
N LEU A 931 44.10 -7.91 -39.25
CA LEU A 931 42.85 -7.75 -39.97
C LEU A 931 42.80 -8.69 -41.19
N THR A 932 41.65 -9.30 -41.46
CA THR A 932 41.41 -10.13 -42.65
C THR A 932 40.09 -9.75 -43.31
N GLU A 933 40.14 -9.32 -44.58
CA GLU A 933 38.93 -9.09 -45.37
C GLU A 933 38.21 -10.41 -45.65
N THR A 934 36.89 -10.41 -45.46
CA THR A 934 36.01 -11.54 -45.73
C THR A 934 34.84 -11.12 -46.63
N GLY A 935 34.02 -12.07 -47.06
CA GLY A 935 32.81 -11.76 -47.81
C GLY A 935 31.74 -11.02 -47.00
N ALA A 936 31.86 -11.02 -45.66
CA ALA A 936 30.90 -10.42 -44.73
C ALA A 936 31.40 -9.10 -44.10
N GLY A 937 32.70 -8.78 -44.21
CA GLY A 937 33.28 -7.59 -43.60
C GLY A 937 34.79 -7.71 -43.41
N VAL A 938 35.31 -7.19 -42.31
CA VAL A 938 36.71 -7.34 -41.89
C VAL A 938 36.76 -8.05 -40.53
N ASP A 939 37.40 -9.21 -40.50
CA ASP A 939 37.64 -9.97 -39.28
C ASP A 939 38.88 -9.40 -38.56
N LEU A 940 38.73 -9.02 -37.27
CA LEU A 940 39.79 -8.58 -36.38
C LEU A 940 40.23 -9.73 -35.48
N TYR A 941 41.50 -10.09 -35.56
CA TYR A 941 42.10 -11.18 -34.80
C TYR A 941 43.06 -10.66 -33.74
N TYR A 942 43.02 -11.26 -32.54
CA TYR A 942 44.04 -11.12 -31.49
C TYR A 942 45.00 -12.31 -31.49
N ARG A 943 46.25 -12.09 -31.07
CA ARG A 943 47.27 -13.13 -30.98
C ARG A 943 48.16 -12.97 -29.75
N ALA A 944 47.84 -13.74 -28.70
CA ALA A 944 48.69 -13.88 -27.54
C ALA A 944 50.01 -14.62 -27.86
N ALA A 945 50.99 -14.52 -26.96
CA ALA A 945 52.32 -15.10 -27.18
C ALA A 945 52.27 -16.63 -27.07
N GLY A 946 52.44 -17.34 -28.19
CA GLY A 946 52.43 -18.80 -28.22
C GLY A 946 51.07 -19.41 -28.55
N GLU A 947 50.05 -18.59 -28.84
CA GLU A 947 48.69 -19.01 -29.16
C GLU A 947 48.37 -18.80 -30.65
N GLY A 948 47.29 -19.45 -31.11
CA GLY A 948 46.70 -19.24 -32.44
C GLY A 948 46.05 -17.85 -32.56
N PRO A 949 45.67 -17.42 -33.77
CA PRO A 949 44.87 -16.21 -33.94
C PRO A 949 43.42 -16.46 -33.48
N GLU A 950 42.92 -15.60 -32.61
CA GLU A 950 41.57 -15.63 -32.04
C GLU A 950 40.72 -14.52 -32.68
N LEU A 951 39.52 -14.82 -33.17
CA LEU A 951 38.63 -13.79 -33.72
C LEU A 951 38.01 -13.05 -32.55
N ILE A 952 38.15 -11.72 -32.49
CA ILE A 952 37.57 -10.93 -31.39
C ILE A 952 36.46 -10.00 -31.88
N ALA A 953 36.47 -9.67 -33.17
CA ALA A 953 35.37 -8.94 -33.78
C ALA A 953 35.25 -9.20 -35.28
N ASN A 954 34.02 -9.15 -35.78
CA ASN A 954 33.68 -8.96 -37.18
C ASN A 954 33.17 -7.52 -37.38
N LEU A 955 33.88 -6.75 -38.19
CA LEU A 955 33.48 -5.40 -38.59
C LEU A 955 32.68 -5.51 -39.88
N ALA A 956 31.35 -5.48 -39.80
CA ALA A 956 30.48 -5.78 -40.92
C ALA A 956 30.55 -4.71 -42.01
N GLY A 957 30.35 -5.13 -43.27
CA GLY A 957 30.29 -4.22 -44.41
C GLY A 957 31.65 -3.90 -45.06
N SER A 958 31.63 -3.02 -46.06
CA SER A 958 32.83 -2.70 -46.84
C SER A 958 33.60 -1.55 -46.23
N LEU A 959 34.80 -1.84 -45.71
CA LEU A 959 35.68 -0.89 -45.01
C LEU A 959 37.01 -0.68 -45.77
N PRO A 960 36.98 -0.03 -46.94
CA PRO A 960 38.15 0.08 -47.81
C PRO A 960 39.26 0.93 -47.17
N GLY A 961 40.46 0.37 -47.11
CA GLY A 961 41.65 1.07 -46.60
C GLY A 961 41.74 1.10 -45.06
N LEU A 962 40.89 0.33 -44.36
CA LEU A 962 41.04 0.11 -42.93
C LEU A 962 42.36 -0.60 -42.64
N THR A 963 43.16 -0.03 -41.75
CA THR A 963 44.41 -0.63 -41.26
C THR A 963 44.52 -0.42 -39.77
N LEU A 964 45.39 -1.18 -39.08
CA LEU A 964 45.65 -0.95 -37.65
C LEU A 964 46.39 0.38 -37.35
N ASP A 965 46.73 1.18 -38.37
CA ASP A 965 47.21 2.58 -38.24
C ASP A 965 46.05 3.60 -38.29
N SER A 966 44.84 3.17 -38.64
CA SER A 966 43.67 4.04 -38.72
C SER A 966 43.31 4.59 -37.35
N ASP A 967 42.93 5.87 -37.28
CA ASP A 967 42.58 6.58 -36.03
C ASP A 967 41.37 5.98 -35.30
N VAL A 968 40.63 5.08 -35.96
CA VAL A 968 39.56 4.27 -35.36
C VAL A 968 40.08 3.30 -34.30
N PHE A 969 41.36 2.92 -34.28
CA PHE A 969 41.88 1.98 -33.28
C PHE A 969 42.64 2.70 -32.15
N THR A 970 42.16 2.54 -30.93
CA THR A 970 42.83 2.97 -29.70
C THR A 970 43.33 1.75 -28.93
N PHE A 971 44.61 1.78 -28.53
CA PHE A 971 45.23 0.72 -27.73
C PHE A 971 45.50 1.23 -26.31
N VAL A 972 44.89 0.59 -25.32
CA VAL A 972 44.98 0.97 -23.90
C VAL A 972 45.95 0.12 -23.10
#